data_AF-A2ECH3-F1
#
_entry.id   AF-A2ECH3-F1
#
_cell.length_a   1.000
_cell.length_b   1.000
_cell.length_c   1.000
_cell.angle_alpha   90.00
_cell.angle_beta   90.00
_cell.angle_gamma   90.00
#
_symmetry.space_group_name_H-M   'P 1'
#
loop_
_entity.id
_entity.type
_entity.pdbx_description
1 polymer ?
#
loop_
_entity_poly.entity_id
_entity_poly.type
_entity_poly.pdbx_seq_one_letter_code
_entity_poly.pdbx_strand_id
1 'polypeptide(L)'
;MLDCTSESENASFNYLQPNESTGDSTLLAEARNSQLQEDNASLVKELNVLRAQFEQAVALSQKTVEIRKENDNLKNQILELNSQKEDALHRLEIAIRTKNEALQQLDEKTQKDSQQRQADVNAMQKEMAKTKKAFQNQLDKLYTENQKLQNRKEQDEILQKTLVGKIEKLVTNSARYFGRQISNIDDLTEIFEKEVFPSIQQNDQEQKTQKIKAPKTEQESPSKYKELHMKYKTARADIKAFNQRLQDLLNQLSKKDQEINAINRQNTQQINALKEKITLAAEEKQNLTSTYNRNLHKLETKVLQLKNDLQKANNEKQTPSQPQMAQQPVQQQPIIKYVQVPVQQPNTQPQNPTNNADTAVIEQMTIRIQDLQGKLDKSNKNCEDLQRKVDQMNKKNEDLIISHEGDKNNLKSLQIVHEQTVKELETVRTSLRTRDQVPKKCQKCKDYHRIENENNSLKAVVEKLEKSTFEAHLSNEKLKQELSDSQEKLKEQEKQILSLEEKNRDLQNDTKEMEAKISSFVEKKDEDFMPPSVWTNCNFDDTLNRQIQKIANNEQLSSQSKLQNIYKQIEKYIYRNTLEMKEQVNNSSLEMEKLFDLTKDFFVSLCISLYDEPISFDEFLTNNTTKTKVIETVRELRNKITELLRQNESVKSVFRTLCHFYKVDEEDFVESTKRIMAFHDDEVAAHNKIKEKLINIKKSSKEMIDQLKSDNQQLSLNFDHLKDDYEDLKTENNKLQDQNKQMKKEIEKMKETNQLLNDKVEDLEEINQEMKENNEKMINNEKQKLEEQYKEEIQENESQINDLTQTNEKLNNELQNMKKLHSVFVDSSKEKEEENEKKLKVLQKSIAEKEKRFEEEKNSIIKSYEQGNEELKKQCDEHREDVIRLSKEISCKEKMIREMKDKFIELQRNKKSLEHQIKTNEEEMERERKIKEAEISSIKSEFDSRISSEINKVKEDFMRDQRKMISYVVDRFRTNYNANTSIDERSLRMTVNKAANELEKFHQSDERIRRLIGARPSQSTEDAVAQAIIQTSFD
;
A
#
# COMPACT_ATOMS: atom_id res chain seq x y z
N MET A 1 -78.81 22.66 20.34
CA MET A 1 -79.53 22.12 21.50
C MET A 1 -79.41 23.11 22.64
N LEU A 2 -80.49 23.83 22.92
CA LEU A 2 -80.91 24.43 24.19
C LEU A 2 -81.89 25.55 23.82
N ASP A 3 -83.14 25.37 24.21
CA ASP A 3 -84.25 26.30 23.98
C ASP A 3 -84.44 27.26 25.18
N CYS A 4 -85.53 28.02 25.12
CA CYS A 4 -86.10 28.99 26.09
C CYS A 4 -85.89 30.48 25.72
N THR A 5 -86.86 31.40 25.61
CA THR A 5 -88.36 31.53 25.65
C THR A 5 -88.71 32.80 26.46
N SER A 6 -89.95 33.32 26.34
CA SER A 6 -90.50 34.59 26.87
C SER A 6 -90.03 35.85 26.11
N GLU A 7 -90.85 36.72 25.50
CA GLU A 7 -92.27 37.15 25.67
C GLU A 7 -92.53 38.20 26.78
N SER A 8 -93.65 38.94 26.64
CA SER A 8 -94.12 40.12 27.43
C SER A 8 -93.41 41.45 27.09
N GLU A 9 -94.08 42.60 26.86
CA GLU A 9 -95.50 42.88 26.56
C GLU A 9 -95.71 44.24 25.87
N ASN A 10 -96.92 44.51 25.35
CA ASN A 10 -97.33 45.82 24.82
C ASN A 10 -97.86 46.75 25.92
N ALA A 11 -97.57 48.05 25.83
CA ALA A 11 -98.43 49.09 26.44
C ALA A 11 -98.31 50.46 25.74
N SER A 12 -99.24 50.78 24.85
CA SER A 12 -99.44 52.14 24.33
C SER A 12 -100.75 52.72 24.88
N PHE A 13 -100.66 53.68 25.79
CA PHE A 13 -101.77 54.49 26.30
C PHE A 13 -101.23 55.87 26.70
N ASN A 14 -101.96 56.98 26.72
CA ASN A 14 -103.05 57.53 25.91
C ASN A 14 -103.29 58.93 26.52
N TYR A 15 -103.60 59.93 25.69
CA TYR A 15 -104.01 61.28 26.08
C TYR A 15 -104.94 61.37 27.32
N LEU A 16 -104.79 62.41 28.16
CA LEU A 16 -105.72 63.57 28.17
C LEU A 16 -105.33 64.73 29.14
N GLN A 17 -105.57 65.95 28.65
CA GLN A 17 -105.80 67.27 29.30
C GLN A 17 -105.40 67.54 30.77
N PRO A 18 -104.77 68.71 31.01
CA PRO A 18 -105.10 69.60 32.12
C PRO A 18 -106.15 70.66 31.71
N ASN A 19 -107.16 70.88 32.55
CA ASN A 19 -108.04 72.05 32.47
C ASN A 19 -107.38 73.26 33.16
N GLU A 20 -107.84 74.47 32.84
CA GLU A 20 -107.17 75.71 33.24
C GLU A 20 -107.21 75.98 34.76
N SER A 21 -106.02 76.06 35.36
CA SER A 21 -105.73 76.91 36.52
C SER A 21 -104.29 77.41 36.35
N THR A 22 -104.12 78.72 36.22
CA THR A 22 -103.01 79.33 35.49
C THR A 22 -101.77 79.65 36.34
N GLY A 23 -100.58 79.53 35.75
CA GLY A 23 -99.30 79.95 36.35
C GLY A 23 -98.33 78.78 36.63
N ASP A 24 -98.35 78.29 37.87
CA ASP A 24 -97.17 77.63 38.47
C ASP A 24 -96.90 76.19 38.02
N SER A 25 -97.90 75.48 37.48
CA SER A 25 -97.72 74.09 37.01
C SER A 25 -96.68 73.97 35.88
N THR A 26 -96.53 75.03 35.09
CA THR A 26 -95.65 75.08 33.91
C THR A 26 -94.17 74.89 34.26
N LEU A 27 -93.67 75.60 35.29
CA LEU A 27 -92.27 75.58 35.69
C LEU A 27 -91.85 74.21 36.28
N LEU A 28 -92.73 73.56 37.03
CA LEU A 28 -92.49 72.21 37.56
C LEU A 28 -92.48 71.14 36.44
N ALA A 29 -93.28 71.32 35.39
CA ALA A 29 -93.24 70.48 34.21
C ALA A 29 -91.92 70.68 33.43
N GLU A 30 -91.49 71.92 33.20
CA GLU A 30 -90.24 72.24 32.50
C GLU A 30 -88.99 71.73 33.23
N ALA A 31 -88.93 71.89 34.56
CA ALA A 31 -87.84 71.35 35.37
C ALA A 31 -87.75 69.82 35.26
N ARG A 32 -88.89 69.12 35.38
CA ARG A 32 -88.95 67.66 35.25
C ARG A 32 -88.62 67.17 33.84
N ASN A 33 -89.05 67.89 32.80
CA ASN A 33 -88.74 67.59 31.41
C ASN A 33 -87.24 67.79 31.12
N SER A 34 -86.62 68.82 31.71
CA SER A 34 -85.17 69.06 31.62
C SER A 34 -84.37 67.92 32.25
N GLN A 35 -84.74 67.48 33.46
CA GLN A 35 -84.10 66.31 34.09
C GLN A 35 -84.25 65.05 33.22
N LEU A 36 -85.45 64.79 32.69
CA LEU A 36 -85.68 63.63 31.81
C LEU A 36 -84.91 63.73 30.48
N GLN A 37 -84.61 64.92 29.97
CA GLN A 37 -83.71 65.09 28.82
C GLN A 37 -82.25 64.81 29.18
N GLU A 38 -81.77 65.25 30.35
CA GLU A 38 -80.42 64.95 30.83
C GLU A 38 -80.23 63.46 31.12
N ASP A 39 -81.20 62.82 31.79
CA ASP A 39 -81.21 61.38 32.07
C ASP A 39 -81.19 60.57 30.76
N ASN A 40 -82.02 60.93 29.77
CA ASN A 40 -81.99 60.30 28.44
C ASN A 40 -80.65 60.53 27.72
N ALA A 41 -80.09 61.74 27.79
CA ALA A 41 -78.78 62.03 27.20
C ALA A 41 -77.64 61.27 27.87
N SER A 42 -77.78 60.95 29.17
CA SER A 42 -76.85 60.08 29.91
C SER A 42 -76.98 58.62 29.46
N LEU A 43 -78.21 58.08 29.45
CA LEU A 43 -78.50 56.71 29.01
C LEU A 43 -78.11 56.46 27.54
N VAL A 44 -78.27 57.44 26.66
CA VAL A 44 -77.80 57.35 25.26
C VAL A 44 -76.27 57.30 25.18
N LYS A 45 -75.54 58.03 26.04
CA LYS A 45 -74.07 57.93 26.11
C LYS A 45 -73.64 56.54 26.62
N GLU A 46 -74.27 56.05 27.69
CA GLU A 46 -73.97 54.72 28.25
C GLU A 46 -74.27 53.60 27.23
N LEU A 47 -75.42 53.65 26.56
CA LEU A 47 -75.80 52.71 25.52
C LEU A 47 -74.83 52.73 24.32
N ASN A 48 -74.33 53.91 23.94
CA ASN A 48 -73.29 54.03 22.90
C ASN A 48 -71.93 53.48 23.35
N VAL A 49 -71.54 53.67 24.62
CA VAL A 49 -70.33 53.06 25.19
C VAL A 49 -70.45 51.53 25.24
N LEU A 50 -71.60 51.01 25.68
CA LEU A 50 -71.87 49.57 25.70
C LEU A 50 -71.88 48.96 24.29
N ARG A 51 -72.40 49.67 23.28
CA ARG A 51 -72.30 49.25 21.87
C ARG A 51 -70.85 49.19 21.39
N ALA A 52 -70.05 50.24 21.64
CA ALA A 52 -68.64 50.24 21.27
C ALA A 52 -67.84 49.13 21.97
N GLN A 53 -68.11 48.87 23.25
CA GLN A 53 -67.53 47.74 23.99
C GLN A 53 -67.96 46.38 23.43
N PHE A 54 -69.23 46.23 23.03
CA PHE A 54 -69.73 45.00 22.40
C PHE A 54 -69.11 44.76 21.03
N GLU A 55 -69.03 45.78 20.17
CA GLU A 55 -68.34 45.70 18.87
C GLU A 55 -66.85 45.36 19.04
N GLN A 56 -66.17 45.96 20.02
CA GLN A 56 -64.79 45.63 20.36
C GLN A 56 -64.65 44.18 20.86
N ALA A 57 -65.59 43.68 21.68
CA ALA A 57 -65.61 42.30 22.14
C ALA A 57 -65.87 41.30 21.00
N VAL A 58 -66.73 41.62 20.04
CA VAL A 58 -66.97 40.83 18.83
C VAL A 58 -65.72 40.78 17.95
N ALA A 59 -65.03 41.90 17.74
CA ALA A 59 -63.78 41.95 16.99
C ALA A 59 -62.65 41.16 17.67
N LEU A 60 -62.53 41.24 19.00
CA LEU A 60 -61.58 40.43 19.77
C LEU A 60 -61.93 38.92 19.72
N SER A 61 -63.22 38.57 19.69
CA SER A 61 -63.69 37.20 19.53
C SER A 61 -63.32 36.63 18.15
N GLN A 62 -63.55 37.40 17.07
CA GLN A 62 -63.14 37.04 15.71
C GLN A 62 -61.62 36.80 15.63
N LYS A 63 -60.81 37.74 16.13
CA LYS A 63 -59.35 37.59 16.19
C LYS A 63 -58.90 36.40 17.03
N THR A 64 -59.64 36.04 18.09
CA THR A 64 -59.38 34.84 18.89
C THR A 64 -59.66 33.55 18.11
N VAL A 65 -60.68 33.53 17.23
CA VAL A 65 -60.95 32.40 16.33
C VAL A 65 -59.87 32.27 15.26
N GLU A 66 -59.40 33.38 14.69
CA GLU A 66 -58.28 33.39 13.74
C GLU A 66 -56.99 32.82 14.37
N ILE A 67 -56.62 33.31 15.55
CA ILE A 67 -55.45 32.81 16.30
C ILE A 67 -55.60 31.32 16.65
N ARG A 68 -56.79 30.83 16.98
CA ARG A 68 -57.02 29.38 17.18
C ARG A 68 -56.78 28.58 15.90
N LYS A 69 -57.35 29.02 14.78
CA LYS A 69 -57.17 28.39 13.46
C LYS A 69 -55.70 28.38 13.01
N GLU A 70 -54.95 29.44 13.29
CA GLU A 70 -53.51 29.51 13.04
C GLU A 70 -52.73 28.52 13.92
N ASN A 71 -53.03 28.46 15.22
CA ASN A 71 -52.41 27.48 16.13
C ASN A 71 -52.73 26.03 15.75
N ASP A 72 -53.96 25.72 15.32
CA ASP A 72 -54.32 24.38 14.85
C ASP A 72 -53.59 24.01 13.54
N ASN A 73 -53.43 24.96 12.61
CA ASN A 73 -52.61 24.77 11.41
C ASN A 73 -51.13 24.52 11.74
N LEU A 74 -50.53 25.34 12.60
CA LEU A 74 -49.14 25.19 13.03
C LEU A 74 -48.92 23.86 13.77
N LYS A 75 -49.88 23.44 14.60
CA LYS A 75 -49.86 22.15 15.29
C LYS A 75 -49.90 20.98 14.32
N ASN A 76 -50.75 21.04 13.28
CA ASN A 76 -50.79 20.03 12.23
C ASN A 76 -49.48 19.97 11.43
N GLN A 77 -48.90 21.13 11.10
CA GLN A 77 -47.60 21.21 10.42
C GLN A 77 -46.46 20.63 11.28
N ILE A 78 -46.48 20.84 12.61
CA ILE A 78 -45.52 20.24 13.54
C ILE A 78 -45.67 18.70 13.59
N LEU A 79 -46.91 18.18 13.56
CA LEU A 79 -47.14 16.73 13.50
C LEU A 79 -46.64 16.12 12.17
N GLU A 80 -46.89 16.80 11.04
CA GLU A 80 -46.41 16.36 9.73
C GLU A 80 -44.87 16.37 9.66
N LEU A 81 -44.22 17.45 10.09
CA LEU A 81 -42.75 17.56 10.10
C LEU A 81 -42.08 16.54 11.03
N ASN A 82 -42.72 16.19 12.17
CA ASN A 82 -42.23 15.11 13.02
C ASN A 82 -42.37 13.73 12.34
N SER A 83 -43.48 13.46 11.67
CA SER A 83 -43.68 12.22 10.90
C SER A 83 -42.64 12.08 9.77
N GLN A 84 -42.41 13.15 8.99
CA GLN A 84 -41.38 13.18 7.94
C GLN A 84 -39.96 12.98 8.52
N LYS A 85 -39.69 13.53 9.71
CA LYS A 85 -38.41 13.34 10.42
C LYS A 85 -38.22 11.90 10.91
N GLU A 86 -39.27 11.25 11.42
CA GLU A 86 -39.21 9.85 11.88
C GLU A 86 -38.99 8.87 10.72
N ASP A 87 -39.69 9.07 9.59
CA ASP A 87 -39.43 8.33 8.34
C ASP A 87 -38.00 8.54 7.82
N ALA A 88 -37.52 9.80 7.79
CA ALA A 88 -36.15 10.11 7.39
C ALA A 88 -35.09 9.45 8.30
N LEU A 89 -35.33 9.41 9.63
CA LEU A 89 -34.46 8.72 10.58
C LEU A 89 -34.46 7.19 10.37
N HIS A 90 -35.63 6.59 10.14
CA HIS A 90 -35.71 5.15 9.91
C HIS A 90 -35.08 4.72 8.56
N ARG A 91 -35.24 5.54 7.50
CA ARG A 91 -34.52 5.34 6.22
C ARG A 91 -33.01 5.45 6.41
N LEU A 92 -32.54 6.40 7.24
CA LEU A 92 -31.12 6.55 7.56
C LEU A 92 -30.59 5.35 8.36
N GLU A 93 -31.36 4.83 9.33
CA GLU A 93 -31.03 3.61 10.08
C GLU A 93 -30.89 2.39 9.15
N ILE A 94 -31.84 2.19 8.25
CA ILE A 94 -31.79 1.13 7.23
C ILE A 94 -30.56 1.31 6.33
N ALA A 95 -30.26 2.53 5.86
CA ALA A 95 -29.10 2.80 5.02
C ALA A 95 -27.76 2.54 5.75
N ILE A 96 -27.65 2.94 7.03
CA ILE A 96 -26.48 2.66 7.88
C ILE A 96 -26.32 1.15 8.06
N ARG A 97 -27.42 0.43 8.32
CA ARG A 97 -27.39 -1.03 8.46
C ARG A 97 -26.96 -1.72 7.18
N THR A 98 -27.53 -1.36 6.03
CA THR A 98 -27.14 -1.91 4.72
C THR A 98 -25.68 -1.60 4.38
N LYS A 99 -25.19 -0.39 4.70
CA LYS A 99 -23.76 -0.02 4.58
C LYS A 99 -22.87 -0.93 5.43
N ASN A 100 -23.24 -1.18 6.68
CA ASN A 100 -22.46 -2.03 7.59
C ASN A 100 -22.46 -3.50 7.15
N GLU A 101 -23.60 -4.03 6.71
CA GLU A 101 -23.71 -5.39 6.16
C GLU A 101 -22.89 -5.54 4.85
N ALA A 102 -22.84 -4.51 4.00
CA ALA A 102 -21.99 -4.48 2.80
C ALA A 102 -20.48 -4.37 3.13
N LEU A 103 -20.11 -3.56 4.12
CA LEU A 103 -18.72 -3.47 4.62
C LEU A 103 -18.24 -4.80 5.21
N GLN A 104 -19.07 -5.49 6.00
CA GLN A 104 -18.73 -6.82 6.51
C GLN A 104 -18.50 -7.82 5.36
N GLN A 105 -19.36 -7.83 4.33
CA GLN A 105 -19.15 -8.68 3.15
C GLN A 105 -17.86 -8.35 2.38
N LEU A 106 -17.49 -7.06 2.32
CA LEU A 106 -16.24 -6.62 1.69
C LEU A 106 -15.01 -7.05 2.50
N ASP A 107 -15.05 -6.96 3.82
CA ASP A 107 -13.97 -7.42 4.71
C ASP A 107 -13.84 -8.95 4.66
N GLU A 108 -14.95 -9.68 4.73
CA GLU A 108 -14.95 -11.15 4.55
C GLU A 108 -14.39 -11.57 3.19
N LYS A 109 -14.74 -10.86 2.11
CA LYS A 109 -14.18 -11.12 0.79
C LYS A 109 -12.68 -10.79 0.74
N THR A 110 -12.27 -9.66 1.31
CA THR A 110 -10.85 -9.24 1.37
C THR A 110 -10.02 -10.25 2.17
N GLN A 111 -10.58 -10.81 3.25
CA GLN A 111 -9.96 -11.88 4.03
C GLN A 111 -9.85 -13.19 3.22
N LYS A 112 -10.92 -13.61 2.52
CA LYS A 112 -10.93 -14.79 1.65
C LYS A 112 -9.92 -14.65 0.49
N ASP A 113 -9.90 -13.50 -0.18
CA ASP A 113 -8.92 -13.19 -1.25
C ASP A 113 -7.48 -13.16 -0.71
N SER A 114 -7.26 -12.70 0.52
CA SER A 114 -5.95 -12.72 1.18
C SER A 114 -5.50 -14.14 1.52
N GLN A 115 -6.39 -14.97 2.08
CA GLN A 115 -6.13 -16.38 2.35
C GLN A 115 -5.86 -17.17 1.06
N GLN A 116 -6.61 -16.90 -0.01
CA GLN A 116 -6.38 -17.51 -1.33
C GLN A 116 -5.01 -17.12 -1.90
N ARG A 117 -4.66 -15.81 -1.92
CA ARG A 117 -3.33 -15.35 -2.34
C ARG A 117 -2.21 -16.01 -1.53
N GLN A 118 -2.38 -16.17 -0.21
CA GLN A 118 -1.39 -16.87 0.62
C GLN A 118 -1.30 -18.37 0.29
N ALA A 119 -2.42 -19.04 0.00
CA ALA A 119 -2.44 -20.42 -0.45
C ALA A 119 -1.73 -20.59 -1.81
N ASP A 120 -1.98 -19.68 -2.76
CA ASP A 120 -1.36 -19.69 -4.09
C ASP A 120 0.14 -19.41 -4.03
N VAL A 121 0.59 -18.45 -3.21
CA VAL A 121 2.02 -18.22 -2.93
C VAL A 121 2.66 -19.46 -2.31
N ASN A 122 2.00 -20.10 -1.33
CA ASN A 122 2.49 -21.33 -0.70
C ASN A 122 2.53 -22.52 -1.69
N ALA A 123 1.64 -22.57 -2.68
CA ALA A 123 1.66 -23.55 -3.76
C ALA A 123 2.78 -23.29 -4.77
N MET A 124 2.94 -22.03 -5.20
CA MET A 124 4.00 -21.62 -6.13
C MET A 124 5.39 -21.86 -5.53
N GLN A 125 5.60 -21.59 -4.23
CA GLN A 125 6.84 -21.91 -3.53
C GLN A 125 7.14 -23.42 -3.51
N LYS A 126 6.11 -24.28 -3.37
CA LYS A 126 6.27 -25.74 -3.42
C LYS A 126 6.64 -26.22 -4.83
N GLU A 127 6.03 -25.70 -5.89
CA GLU A 127 6.42 -26.04 -7.27
C GLU A 127 7.80 -25.47 -7.64
N MET A 128 8.16 -24.28 -7.15
CA MET A 128 9.50 -23.72 -7.32
C MET A 128 10.55 -24.59 -6.61
N ALA A 129 10.27 -25.09 -5.41
CA ALA A 129 11.15 -26.00 -4.67
C ALA A 129 11.28 -27.37 -5.37
N LYS A 130 10.19 -27.95 -5.88
CA LYS A 130 10.22 -29.16 -6.72
C LYS A 130 11.06 -28.95 -7.98
N THR A 131 10.85 -27.82 -8.67
CA THR A 131 11.56 -27.47 -9.91
C THR A 131 13.06 -27.27 -9.66
N LYS A 132 13.43 -26.56 -8.58
CA LYS A 132 14.83 -26.42 -8.15
C LYS A 132 15.46 -27.78 -7.82
N LYS A 133 14.73 -28.68 -7.16
CA LYS A 133 15.19 -30.06 -6.90
C LYS A 133 15.32 -30.89 -8.19
N ALA A 134 14.45 -30.69 -9.18
CA ALA A 134 14.55 -31.35 -10.48
C ALA A 134 15.80 -30.88 -11.25
N PHE A 135 16.09 -29.58 -11.28
CA PHE A 135 17.32 -29.04 -11.88
C PHE A 135 18.59 -29.47 -11.12
N GLN A 136 18.56 -29.52 -9.77
CA GLN A 136 19.67 -30.09 -8.99
C GLN A 136 19.92 -31.55 -9.38
N ASN A 137 18.87 -32.38 -9.43
CA ASN A 137 18.98 -33.78 -9.88
C ASN A 137 19.47 -33.93 -11.34
N GLN A 138 19.35 -32.89 -12.18
CA GLN A 138 19.92 -32.88 -13.54
C GLN A 138 21.40 -32.47 -13.51
N LEU A 139 21.77 -31.44 -12.74
CA LEU A 139 23.18 -31.06 -12.50
C LEU A 139 23.97 -32.23 -11.91
N ASP A 140 23.45 -32.89 -10.88
CA ASP A 140 24.12 -34.02 -10.21
C ASP A 140 24.35 -35.20 -11.19
N LYS A 141 23.41 -35.43 -12.11
CA LYS A 141 23.57 -36.41 -13.20
C LYS A 141 24.65 -36.00 -14.19
N LEU A 142 24.66 -34.74 -14.63
CA LEU A 142 25.66 -34.22 -15.57
C LEU A 142 27.07 -34.23 -14.95
N TYR A 143 27.22 -33.89 -13.67
CA TYR A 143 28.48 -34.06 -12.93
C TYR A 143 28.91 -35.53 -12.86
N THR A 144 27.99 -36.45 -12.56
CA THR A 144 28.26 -37.89 -12.53
C THR A 144 28.66 -38.44 -13.91
N GLU A 145 28.06 -37.93 -14.98
CA GLU A 145 28.36 -38.32 -16.36
C GLU A 145 29.70 -37.75 -16.84
N ASN A 146 29.98 -36.48 -16.54
CA ASN A 146 31.26 -35.83 -16.82
C ASN A 146 32.41 -36.53 -16.07
N GLN A 147 32.21 -36.92 -14.81
CA GLN A 147 33.18 -37.72 -14.06
C GLN A 147 33.41 -39.12 -14.69
N LYS A 148 32.38 -39.77 -15.24
CA LYS A 148 32.55 -41.03 -15.98
C LYS A 148 33.32 -40.83 -17.30
N LEU A 149 33.08 -39.73 -18.01
CA LEU A 149 33.83 -39.39 -19.23
C LEU A 149 35.29 -39.08 -18.92
N GLN A 150 35.58 -38.35 -17.84
CA GLN A 150 36.94 -38.09 -17.37
C GLN A 150 37.66 -39.39 -16.98
N ASN A 151 37.05 -40.24 -16.15
CA ASN A 151 37.62 -41.55 -15.78
C ASN A 151 37.88 -42.44 -17.02
N ARG A 152 37.01 -42.36 -18.05
CA ARG A 152 37.21 -43.09 -19.31
C ARG A 152 38.35 -42.51 -20.13
N LYS A 153 38.46 -41.18 -20.24
CA LYS A 153 39.60 -40.50 -20.89
C LYS A 153 40.93 -40.91 -20.24
N GLU A 154 40.98 -41.00 -18.91
CA GLU A 154 42.16 -41.47 -18.18
C GLU A 154 42.50 -42.94 -18.49
N GLN A 155 41.49 -43.81 -18.62
CA GLN A 155 41.70 -45.20 -19.07
C GLN A 155 42.20 -45.26 -20.52
N ASP A 156 41.61 -44.49 -21.43
CA ASP A 156 41.99 -44.45 -22.84
C ASP A 156 43.41 -43.86 -23.02
N GLU A 157 43.81 -42.87 -22.21
CA GLU A 157 45.19 -42.37 -22.13
C GLU A 157 46.19 -43.43 -21.62
N ILE A 158 45.81 -44.24 -20.62
CA ILE A 158 46.64 -45.34 -20.11
C ILE A 158 46.79 -46.43 -21.18
N LEU A 159 45.72 -46.75 -21.92
CA LEU A 159 45.76 -47.68 -23.05
C LEU A 159 46.63 -47.14 -24.19
N GLN A 160 46.55 -45.85 -24.52
CA GLN A 160 47.40 -45.21 -25.52
C GLN A 160 48.89 -45.26 -25.12
N LYS A 161 49.23 -44.89 -23.87
CA LYS A 161 50.60 -44.99 -23.33
C LYS A 161 51.10 -46.45 -23.35
N THR A 162 50.22 -47.42 -23.08
CA THR A 162 50.52 -48.85 -23.16
C THR A 162 50.73 -49.34 -24.62
N LEU A 163 50.01 -48.76 -25.58
CA LEU A 163 50.17 -49.08 -27.01
C LEU A 163 51.50 -48.50 -27.55
N VAL A 164 51.82 -47.25 -27.22
CA VAL A 164 53.10 -46.61 -27.56
C VAL A 164 54.27 -47.43 -26.99
N GLY A 165 54.23 -47.80 -25.71
CA GLY A 165 55.24 -48.67 -25.10
C GLY A 165 55.28 -50.12 -25.63
N LYS A 166 54.30 -50.56 -26.42
CA LYS A 166 54.36 -51.80 -27.22
C LYS A 166 55.00 -51.56 -28.59
N ILE A 167 54.69 -50.44 -29.23
CA ILE A 167 55.28 -50.01 -30.52
C ILE A 167 56.79 -49.78 -30.35
N GLU A 168 57.21 -49.06 -29.30
CA GLU A 168 58.62 -48.86 -28.95
C GLU A 168 59.37 -50.18 -28.75
N LYS A 169 58.74 -51.16 -28.07
CA LYS A 169 59.29 -52.50 -27.89
C LYS A 169 59.35 -53.29 -29.20
N LEU A 170 58.36 -53.15 -30.08
CA LEU A 170 58.35 -53.76 -31.41
C LEU A 170 59.51 -53.20 -32.25
N VAL A 171 59.62 -51.88 -32.35
CA VAL A 171 60.72 -51.17 -33.05
C VAL A 171 62.08 -51.57 -32.49
N THR A 172 62.24 -51.59 -31.16
CA THR A 172 63.49 -52.02 -30.49
C THR A 172 63.85 -53.49 -30.78
N ASN A 173 62.86 -54.40 -30.75
CA ASN A 173 63.09 -55.82 -31.02
C ASN A 173 63.38 -56.07 -32.51
N SER A 174 62.70 -55.38 -33.42
CA SER A 174 62.98 -55.44 -34.86
C SER A 174 64.36 -54.87 -35.19
N ALA A 175 64.76 -53.75 -34.59
CA ALA A 175 66.11 -53.19 -34.76
C ALA A 175 67.20 -54.19 -34.33
N ARG A 176 66.97 -54.93 -33.24
CA ARG A 176 67.83 -56.05 -32.80
C ARG A 176 67.82 -57.24 -33.77
N TYR A 177 66.67 -57.58 -34.34
CA TYR A 177 66.52 -58.74 -35.24
C TYR A 177 67.15 -58.49 -36.63
N PHE A 178 66.87 -57.32 -37.23
CA PHE A 178 67.41 -56.93 -38.54
C PHE A 178 68.82 -56.34 -38.49
N GLY A 179 69.37 -56.08 -37.30
CA GLY A 179 70.71 -55.51 -37.13
C GLY A 179 70.86 -54.07 -37.63
N ARG A 180 69.75 -53.35 -37.83
CA ARG A 180 69.70 -51.96 -38.32
C ARG A 180 69.08 -51.04 -37.28
N GLN A 181 69.44 -49.76 -37.31
CA GLN A 181 68.69 -48.72 -36.61
C GLN A 181 67.30 -48.60 -37.27
N ILE A 182 66.25 -48.63 -36.46
CA ILE A 182 64.85 -48.42 -36.86
C ILE A 182 64.30 -47.40 -35.86
N SER A 183 63.84 -46.25 -36.34
CA SER A 183 63.54 -45.08 -35.50
C SER A 183 62.05 -44.96 -35.19
N ASN A 184 61.20 -45.39 -36.13
CA ASN A 184 59.74 -45.39 -36.01
C ASN A 184 59.14 -46.70 -36.59
N ILE A 185 57.82 -46.85 -36.60
CA ILE A 185 57.15 -48.06 -37.10
C ILE A 185 56.94 -48.06 -38.63
N ASP A 186 57.04 -46.89 -39.26
CA ASP A 186 56.96 -46.74 -40.72
C ASP A 186 58.28 -47.17 -41.36
N ASP A 187 59.44 -46.86 -40.76
CA ASP A 187 60.76 -47.42 -41.10
C ASP A 187 60.73 -48.96 -41.11
N LEU A 188 60.06 -49.56 -40.11
CA LEU A 188 59.91 -51.02 -40.00
C LEU A 188 59.03 -51.57 -41.12
N THR A 189 57.96 -50.86 -41.45
CA THR A 189 57.04 -51.22 -42.54
C THR A 189 57.75 -51.12 -43.89
N GLU A 190 58.54 -50.07 -44.11
CA GLU A 190 59.36 -49.87 -45.31
C GLU A 190 60.42 -50.98 -45.48
N ILE A 191 61.00 -51.50 -44.40
CA ILE A 191 61.88 -52.69 -44.44
C ILE A 191 61.10 -53.93 -44.90
N PHE A 192 59.90 -54.18 -44.35
CA PHE A 192 59.05 -55.30 -44.78
C PHE A 192 58.52 -55.18 -46.21
N GLU A 193 58.34 -53.95 -46.72
CA GLU A 193 57.91 -53.71 -48.11
C GLU A 193 59.06 -53.80 -49.12
N LYS A 194 60.31 -53.56 -48.71
CA LYS A 194 61.48 -53.54 -49.62
C LYS A 194 62.32 -54.82 -49.64
N GLU A 195 62.32 -55.63 -48.58
CA GLU A 195 63.09 -56.89 -48.57
C GLU A 195 62.27 -58.06 -49.12
N VAL A 196 62.46 -58.33 -50.43
CA VAL A 196 61.91 -59.52 -51.10
C VAL A 196 62.59 -60.78 -50.55
N PHE A 197 61.90 -61.47 -49.65
CA PHE A 197 62.38 -62.72 -49.05
C PHE A 197 62.63 -63.82 -50.10
N PRO A 198 63.76 -64.54 -50.06
CA PRO A 198 64.05 -65.61 -51.02
C PRO A 198 63.09 -66.79 -50.90
N SER A 199 62.63 -67.30 -52.04
CA SER A 199 61.79 -68.50 -52.15
C SER A 199 62.52 -69.76 -51.64
N ILE A 200 61.91 -70.50 -50.71
CA ILE A 200 62.29 -71.87 -50.38
C ILE A 200 61.13 -72.80 -50.72
N GLN A 201 61.37 -73.79 -51.57
CA GLN A 201 60.40 -74.82 -51.90
C GLN A 201 60.58 -76.06 -51.01
N GLN A 202 59.46 -76.50 -50.44
CA GLN A 202 59.04 -77.89 -50.19
C GLN A 202 60.07 -78.92 -49.70
N ASN A 203 59.72 -79.58 -48.58
CA ASN A 203 59.84 -81.03 -48.49
C ASN A 203 58.70 -81.59 -47.61
N ASP A 204 58.16 -82.75 -47.97
CA ASP A 204 56.87 -83.23 -47.46
C ASP A 204 56.96 -84.09 -46.19
N GLN A 205 55.89 -84.06 -45.37
CA GLN A 205 55.43 -85.22 -44.61
C GLN A 205 53.92 -85.39 -44.72
N GLU A 206 53.48 -86.65 -44.67
CA GLU A 206 52.14 -87.08 -45.07
C GLU A 206 51.07 -86.80 -43.99
N GLN A 207 49.85 -86.41 -44.41
CA GLN A 207 48.67 -87.25 -44.17
C GLN A 207 47.40 -86.88 -44.96
N LYS A 208 47.08 -87.76 -45.94
CA LYS A 208 45.77 -88.36 -46.24
C LYS A 208 44.49 -87.54 -45.99
N THR A 209 43.90 -87.11 -47.11
CA THR A 209 42.47 -87.33 -47.49
C THR A 209 41.52 -87.97 -46.46
N GLN A 210 40.29 -87.43 -46.33
CA GLN A 210 39.08 -88.05 -46.92
C GLN A 210 37.78 -87.24 -46.75
N LYS A 211 36.75 -87.62 -47.52
CA LYS A 211 35.36 -87.14 -47.41
C LYS A 211 34.62 -87.90 -46.29
N ILE A 212 33.83 -87.21 -45.48
CA ILE A 212 32.65 -87.74 -44.74
C ILE A 212 31.78 -86.51 -44.42
N LYS A 213 30.53 -86.42 -44.92
CA LYS A 213 29.28 -87.00 -44.39
C LYS A 213 28.94 -86.52 -42.97
N ALA A 214 27.69 -86.09 -42.77
CA ALA A 214 27.22 -85.54 -41.51
C ALA A 214 27.20 -86.60 -40.38
N PRO A 215 27.66 -86.27 -39.16
CA PRO A 215 27.34 -87.05 -37.97
C PRO A 215 25.87 -86.78 -37.57
N LYS A 216 25.11 -87.85 -37.36
CA LYS A 216 23.84 -87.76 -36.64
C LYS A 216 24.13 -87.71 -35.15
N THR A 217 23.35 -86.90 -34.43
CA THR A 217 22.80 -87.19 -33.10
C THR A 217 23.69 -88.00 -32.14
N GLU A 218 24.55 -87.31 -31.39
CA GLU A 218 24.81 -87.68 -29.99
C GLU A 218 24.16 -86.64 -29.06
N GLN A 219 23.88 -87.05 -27.83
CA GLN A 219 22.88 -86.40 -26.98
C GLN A 219 23.46 -85.21 -26.21
N GLU A 220 23.13 -83.98 -26.63
CA GLU A 220 23.24 -82.84 -25.71
C GLU A 220 22.30 -83.05 -24.51
N SER A 221 22.87 -82.92 -23.30
CA SER A 221 22.16 -83.18 -22.04
C SER A 221 20.87 -82.34 -21.88
N PRO A 222 19.92 -82.79 -21.03
CA PRO A 222 18.68 -82.04 -20.75
C PRO A 222 18.87 -80.64 -20.13
N SER A 223 20.10 -80.22 -19.84
CA SER A 223 20.40 -78.91 -19.24
C SER A 223 20.33 -77.76 -20.26
N LYS A 224 20.97 -77.90 -21.43
CA LYS A 224 20.95 -76.87 -22.49
C LYS A 224 19.54 -76.61 -23.01
N TYR A 225 18.74 -77.66 -23.19
CA TYR A 225 17.34 -77.54 -23.59
C TYR A 225 16.49 -76.79 -22.55
N LYS A 226 16.78 -76.91 -21.24
CA LYS A 226 16.09 -76.14 -20.19
C LYS A 226 16.45 -74.66 -20.24
N GLU A 227 17.72 -74.31 -20.44
CA GLU A 227 18.10 -72.90 -20.64
C GLU A 227 17.47 -72.31 -21.90
N LEU A 228 17.54 -73.02 -23.03
CA LEU A 228 17.00 -72.54 -24.29
C LEU A 228 15.47 -72.40 -24.23
N HIS A 229 14.79 -73.34 -23.57
CA HIS A 229 13.34 -73.25 -23.33
C HIS A 229 13.00 -72.13 -22.34
N MET A 230 13.82 -71.85 -21.31
CA MET A 230 13.63 -70.67 -20.45
C MET A 230 13.80 -69.37 -21.23
N LYS A 231 14.88 -69.22 -22.01
CA LYS A 231 15.13 -68.05 -22.88
C LYS A 231 14.01 -67.87 -23.92
N TYR A 232 13.48 -68.95 -24.49
CA TYR A 232 12.32 -68.90 -25.38
C TYR A 232 11.02 -68.56 -24.63
N LYS A 233 10.86 -68.99 -23.37
CA LYS A 233 9.70 -68.68 -22.52
C LYS A 233 9.70 -67.22 -22.06
N THR A 234 10.85 -66.65 -21.70
CA THR A 234 10.98 -65.21 -21.42
C THR A 234 10.74 -64.41 -22.70
N ALA A 235 11.45 -64.71 -23.80
CA ALA A 235 11.23 -64.00 -25.06
C ALA A 235 9.76 -64.05 -25.55
N ARG A 236 9.06 -65.18 -25.35
CA ARG A 236 7.62 -65.29 -25.66
C ARG A 236 6.72 -64.50 -24.69
N ALA A 237 7.13 -64.34 -23.42
CA ALA A 237 6.45 -63.45 -22.47
C ALA A 237 6.71 -61.97 -22.81
N ASP A 238 7.94 -61.63 -23.19
CA ASP A 238 8.36 -60.28 -23.59
C ASP A 238 7.63 -59.85 -24.88
N ILE A 239 7.55 -60.74 -25.88
CA ILE A 239 6.74 -60.53 -27.10
C ILE A 239 5.25 -60.36 -26.74
N LYS A 240 4.70 -61.12 -25.78
CA LYS A 240 3.32 -60.95 -25.34
C LYS A 240 3.11 -59.60 -24.64
N ALA A 241 4.02 -59.19 -23.76
CA ALA A 241 3.97 -57.90 -23.09
C ALA A 241 4.14 -56.73 -24.07
N PHE A 242 5.01 -56.87 -25.07
CA PHE A 242 5.20 -55.90 -26.14
C PHE A 242 3.94 -55.76 -27.00
N ASN A 243 3.34 -56.87 -27.43
CA ASN A 243 2.07 -56.88 -28.18
C ASN A 243 0.91 -56.27 -27.37
N GLN A 244 0.87 -56.51 -26.06
CA GLN A 244 -0.14 -55.91 -25.19
C GLN A 244 0.09 -54.40 -25.01
N ARG A 245 1.34 -53.96 -24.86
CA ARG A 245 1.71 -52.54 -24.86
C ARG A 245 1.43 -51.84 -26.20
N LEU A 246 1.56 -52.55 -27.32
CA LEU A 246 1.15 -52.10 -28.65
C LEU A 246 -0.37 -51.89 -28.74
N GLN A 247 -1.16 -52.81 -28.19
CA GLN A 247 -2.61 -52.66 -28.07
C GLN A 247 -2.99 -51.47 -27.17
N ASP A 248 -2.33 -51.28 -26.03
CA ASP A 248 -2.55 -50.12 -25.16
C ASP A 248 -2.21 -48.79 -25.87
N LEU A 249 -1.16 -48.77 -26.68
CA LEU A 249 -0.79 -47.62 -27.53
C LEU A 249 -1.80 -47.36 -28.66
N LEU A 250 -2.29 -48.41 -29.33
CA LEU A 250 -3.36 -48.29 -30.34
C LEU A 250 -4.67 -47.77 -29.73
N ASN A 251 -5.01 -48.23 -28.52
CA ASN A 251 -6.17 -47.74 -27.78
C ASN A 251 -6.01 -46.28 -27.31
N GLN A 252 -4.77 -45.83 -27.01
CA GLN A 252 -4.48 -44.43 -26.71
C GLN A 252 -4.52 -43.55 -27.96
N LEU A 253 -3.98 -44.02 -29.09
CA LEU A 253 -4.09 -43.34 -30.38
C LEU A 253 -5.56 -43.18 -30.78
N SER A 254 -6.35 -44.25 -30.76
CA SER A 254 -7.77 -44.19 -31.11
C SER A 254 -8.57 -43.20 -30.23
N LYS A 255 -8.25 -43.09 -28.93
CA LYS A 255 -8.82 -42.06 -28.06
C LYS A 255 -8.37 -40.65 -28.43
N LYS A 256 -7.09 -40.45 -28.78
CA LYS A 256 -6.59 -39.16 -29.24
C LYS A 256 -7.16 -38.76 -30.60
N ASP A 257 -7.39 -39.70 -31.51
CA ASP A 257 -8.10 -39.46 -32.76
C ASP A 257 -9.56 -39.05 -32.50
N GLN A 258 -10.24 -39.65 -31.52
CA GLN A 258 -11.58 -39.22 -31.10
C GLN A 258 -11.59 -37.80 -30.51
N GLU A 259 -10.63 -37.47 -29.64
CA GLU A 259 -10.46 -36.11 -29.10
C GLU A 259 -10.17 -35.08 -30.21
N ILE A 260 -9.24 -35.39 -31.13
CA ILE A 260 -8.90 -34.55 -32.28
C ILE A 260 -10.12 -34.34 -33.18
N ASN A 261 -10.91 -35.40 -33.45
CA ASN A 261 -12.14 -35.27 -34.24
C ASN A 261 -13.23 -34.46 -33.52
N ALA A 262 -13.33 -34.51 -32.18
CA ALA A 262 -14.23 -33.66 -31.42
C ALA A 262 -13.80 -32.17 -31.49
N ILE A 263 -12.52 -31.89 -31.29
CA ILE A 263 -11.94 -30.54 -31.40
C ILE A 263 -12.10 -30.00 -32.83
N ASN A 264 -11.84 -30.81 -33.87
CA ASN A 264 -12.01 -30.41 -35.27
C ASN A 264 -13.48 -30.09 -35.62
N ARG A 265 -14.45 -30.83 -35.05
CA ARG A 265 -15.89 -30.50 -35.19
C ARG A 265 -16.23 -29.17 -34.52
N GLN A 266 -15.76 -28.95 -33.29
CA GLN A 266 -15.95 -27.69 -32.57
C GLN A 266 -15.31 -26.50 -33.31
N ASN A 267 -14.08 -26.65 -33.80
CA ASN A 267 -13.39 -25.64 -34.59
C ASN A 267 -14.11 -25.36 -35.91
N THR A 268 -14.66 -26.39 -36.56
CA THR A 268 -15.44 -26.22 -37.81
C THR A 268 -16.77 -25.50 -37.55
N GLN A 269 -17.45 -25.78 -36.43
CA GLN A 269 -18.62 -25.03 -36.00
C GLN A 269 -18.30 -23.55 -35.72
N GLN A 270 -17.18 -23.28 -35.03
CA GLN A 270 -16.72 -21.91 -34.78
C GLN A 270 -16.31 -21.19 -36.07
N ILE A 271 -15.60 -21.85 -36.98
CA ILE A 271 -15.23 -21.32 -38.30
C ILE A 271 -16.48 -20.99 -39.12
N ASN A 272 -17.52 -21.84 -39.08
CA ASN A 272 -18.75 -21.57 -39.81
C ASN A 272 -19.54 -20.40 -39.19
N ALA A 273 -19.67 -20.33 -37.86
CA ALA A 273 -20.30 -19.20 -37.19
C ALA A 273 -19.54 -17.86 -37.38
N LEU A 274 -18.21 -17.91 -37.50
CA LEU A 274 -17.38 -16.75 -37.84
C LEU A 274 -17.52 -16.36 -39.32
N LYS A 275 -17.60 -17.33 -40.24
CA LYS A 275 -17.91 -17.07 -41.66
C LYS A 275 -19.28 -16.42 -41.82
N GLU A 276 -20.31 -16.94 -41.15
CA GLU A 276 -21.67 -16.39 -41.15
C GLU A 276 -21.68 -14.93 -40.67
N LYS A 277 -20.99 -14.62 -39.57
CA LYS A 277 -20.80 -13.23 -39.11
C LYS A 277 -20.01 -12.35 -40.09
N ILE A 278 -19.02 -12.90 -40.80
CA ILE A 278 -18.29 -12.18 -41.85
C ILE A 278 -19.18 -11.90 -43.06
N THR A 279 -20.05 -12.84 -43.45
CA THR A 279 -21.05 -12.64 -44.52
C THR A 279 -22.03 -11.54 -44.14
N LEU A 280 -22.64 -11.61 -42.94
CA LEU A 280 -23.57 -10.59 -42.45
C LEU A 280 -22.92 -9.20 -42.39
N ALA A 281 -21.70 -9.09 -41.85
CA ALA A 281 -20.96 -7.83 -41.82
C ALA A 281 -20.55 -7.33 -43.23
N ALA A 282 -20.36 -8.23 -44.20
CA ALA A 282 -20.11 -7.86 -45.59
C ALA A 282 -21.39 -7.38 -46.30
N GLU A 283 -22.55 -7.99 -46.02
CA GLU A 283 -23.86 -7.57 -46.51
C GLU A 283 -24.28 -6.22 -45.90
N GLU A 284 -24.12 -6.03 -44.59
CA GLU A 284 -24.28 -4.73 -43.92
C GLU A 284 -23.39 -3.66 -44.54
N LYS A 285 -22.10 -3.95 -44.74
CA LYS A 285 -21.16 -3.03 -45.39
C LYS A 285 -21.56 -2.75 -46.85
N GLN A 286 -22.05 -3.73 -47.59
CA GLN A 286 -22.52 -3.56 -48.96
C GLN A 286 -23.78 -2.68 -49.00
N ASN A 287 -24.76 -2.91 -48.13
CA ASN A 287 -25.97 -2.11 -47.99
C ASN A 287 -25.65 -0.66 -47.59
N LEU A 288 -24.73 -0.48 -46.63
CA LEU A 288 -24.25 0.83 -46.21
C LEU A 288 -23.49 1.55 -47.34
N THR A 289 -22.64 0.83 -48.09
CA THR A 289 -21.93 1.36 -49.27
C THR A 289 -22.90 1.75 -50.39
N SER A 290 -23.92 0.93 -50.66
CA SER A 290 -24.99 1.26 -51.62
C SER A 290 -25.81 2.47 -51.18
N THR A 291 -26.02 2.65 -49.88
CA THR A 291 -26.72 3.80 -49.31
C THR A 291 -25.87 5.08 -49.41
N TYR A 292 -24.58 5.01 -49.07
CA TYR A 292 -23.65 6.11 -49.29
C TYR A 292 -23.52 6.46 -50.77
N ASN A 293 -23.40 5.49 -51.67
CA ASN A 293 -23.34 5.75 -53.12
C ASN A 293 -24.62 6.40 -53.65
N ARG A 294 -25.81 5.97 -53.19
CA ARG A 294 -27.09 6.65 -53.50
C ARG A 294 -27.11 8.09 -52.98
N ASN A 295 -26.63 8.34 -51.76
CA ASN A 295 -26.61 9.68 -51.17
C ASN A 295 -25.55 10.58 -51.81
N LEU A 296 -24.39 10.03 -52.18
CA LEU A 296 -23.34 10.71 -52.92
C LEU A 296 -23.83 11.08 -54.32
N HIS A 297 -24.51 10.17 -55.03
CA HIS A 297 -25.11 10.48 -56.33
C HIS A 297 -26.25 11.52 -56.25
N LYS A 298 -27.07 11.48 -55.19
CA LYS A 298 -28.04 12.55 -54.88
C LYS A 298 -27.34 13.90 -54.66
N LEU A 299 -26.22 13.91 -53.94
CA LEU A 299 -25.42 15.12 -53.68
C LEU A 299 -24.74 15.64 -54.96
N GLU A 300 -24.15 14.78 -55.78
CA GLU A 300 -23.62 15.12 -57.11
C GLU A 300 -24.70 15.74 -58.00
N THR A 301 -25.88 15.11 -58.07
CA THR A 301 -27.02 15.61 -58.84
C THR A 301 -27.47 16.98 -58.32
N LYS A 302 -27.53 17.17 -56.99
CA LYS A 302 -27.91 18.43 -56.36
C LYS A 302 -26.84 19.52 -56.54
N VAL A 303 -25.55 19.17 -56.55
CA VAL A 303 -24.45 20.08 -56.92
C VAL A 303 -24.52 20.45 -58.40
N LEU A 304 -24.89 19.51 -59.28
CA LEU A 304 -25.08 19.79 -60.71
C LEU A 304 -26.28 20.74 -60.94
N GLN A 305 -27.39 20.52 -60.22
CA GLN A 305 -28.54 21.42 -60.21
C GLN A 305 -28.15 22.81 -59.68
N LEU A 306 -27.57 22.92 -58.49
CA LEU A 306 -27.11 24.19 -57.91
C LEU A 306 -26.10 24.93 -58.81
N LYS A 307 -25.26 24.19 -59.56
CA LYS A 307 -24.32 24.77 -60.53
C LYS A 307 -25.04 25.30 -61.78
N ASN A 308 -26.03 24.57 -62.29
CA ASN A 308 -26.91 25.05 -63.38
C ASN A 308 -27.77 26.24 -62.94
N ASP A 309 -28.27 26.25 -61.70
CA ASP A 309 -29.12 27.30 -61.17
C ASP A 309 -28.32 28.55 -60.78
N LEU A 310 -27.07 28.41 -60.34
CA LEU A 310 -26.09 29.51 -60.31
C LEU A 310 -25.83 30.07 -61.72
N GLN A 311 -25.75 29.21 -62.74
CA GLN A 311 -25.53 29.63 -64.13
C GLN A 311 -26.75 30.36 -64.71
N LYS A 312 -27.98 30.02 -64.30
CA LYS A 312 -29.20 30.80 -64.58
C LYS A 312 -29.24 32.12 -63.81
N ALA A 313 -29.03 32.10 -62.49
CA ALA A 313 -29.06 33.28 -61.63
C ALA A 313 -27.99 34.32 -61.98
N ASN A 314 -26.89 33.91 -62.62
CA ASN A 314 -25.88 34.82 -63.16
C ASN A 314 -26.28 35.45 -64.52
N ASN A 315 -27.23 34.87 -65.25
CA ASN A 315 -27.79 35.41 -66.49
C ASN A 315 -29.02 36.32 -66.24
N GLU A 316 -29.74 36.16 -65.12
CA GLU A 316 -30.97 36.91 -64.80
C GLU A 316 -30.74 38.32 -64.23
N LYS A 317 -29.49 38.81 -64.15
CA LYS A 317 -29.16 40.17 -63.71
C LYS A 317 -29.13 41.20 -64.86
N GLN A 318 -30.19 41.26 -65.67
CA GLN A 318 -30.41 42.42 -66.56
C GLN A 318 -31.88 42.64 -66.96
N THR A 319 -32.27 43.92 -67.02
CA THR A 319 -33.55 44.51 -67.53
C THR A 319 -34.88 44.19 -66.80
N PRO A 320 -35.69 45.21 -66.44
CA PRO A 320 -37.03 45.06 -65.84
C PRO A 320 -38.20 45.44 -66.78
N SER A 321 -39.40 44.90 -66.55
CA SER A 321 -40.70 45.44 -67.04
C SER A 321 -41.91 44.88 -66.28
N GLN A 322 -43.05 45.57 -66.37
CA GLN A 322 -44.37 45.23 -65.80
C GLN A 322 -45.32 44.67 -66.91
N PRO A 323 -46.67 44.59 -66.77
CA PRO A 323 -47.55 44.01 -65.72
C PRO A 323 -48.65 43.05 -66.31
N GLN A 324 -49.58 42.58 -65.45
CA GLN A 324 -51.05 42.40 -65.67
C GLN A 324 -51.71 41.01 -65.39
N MET A 325 -52.67 41.05 -64.45
CA MET A 325 -54.01 40.41 -64.38
C MET A 325 -54.36 39.15 -65.22
N ALA A 326 -54.98 38.12 -64.60
CA ALA A 326 -56.46 37.92 -64.60
C ALA A 326 -56.95 36.46 -64.33
N GLN A 327 -58.09 36.38 -63.60
CA GLN A 327 -59.20 35.40 -63.69
C GLN A 327 -59.13 33.95 -63.11
N GLN A 328 -60.28 33.58 -62.53
CA GLN A 328 -60.81 32.27 -62.06
C GLN A 328 -61.57 31.57 -63.24
N PRO A 329 -62.36 30.45 -63.14
CA PRO A 329 -62.96 29.82 -61.94
C PRO A 329 -63.26 28.27 -61.89
N VAL A 330 -63.55 27.75 -60.67
CA VAL A 330 -64.68 26.82 -60.26
C VAL A 330 -64.84 25.45 -61.03
N GLN A 331 -65.10 24.26 -60.43
CA GLN A 331 -66.33 23.87 -59.70
C GLN A 331 -66.33 22.46 -59.00
N GLN A 332 -66.85 22.40 -57.76
CA GLN A 332 -67.68 21.36 -57.07
C GLN A 332 -67.35 19.83 -56.94
N GLN A 333 -67.71 19.30 -55.74
CA GLN A 333 -67.99 17.91 -55.31
C GLN A 333 -69.35 17.39 -55.90
N PRO A 334 -69.94 16.15 -55.70
CA PRO A 334 -69.91 15.31 -54.45
C PRO A 334 -70.30 13.77 -54.44
N ILE A 335 -70.25 13.14 -53.23
CA ILE A 335 -71.20 12.12 -52.64
C ILE A 335 -71.32 10.66 -53.22
N ILE A 336 -71.79 9.59 -52.51
CA ILE A 336 -71.61 8.99 -51.14
C ILE A 336 -72.36 7.61 -51.02
N LYS A 337 -72.19 6.84 -49.90
CA LYS A 337 -72.92 5.61 -49.41
C LYS A 337 -72.55 4.25 -50.07
N TYR A 338 -72.30 3.12 -49.35
CA TYR A 338 -72.94 2.34 -48.23
C TYR A 338 -73.97 1.30 -48.74
N VAL A 339 -74.18 0.06 -48.23
CA VAL A 339 -73.66 -0.78 -47.10
C VAL A 339 -73.77 -2.31 -47.52
N GLN A 340 -73.60 -3.45 -46.81
CA GLN A 340 -73.90 -3.97 -45.44
C GLN A 340 -72.98 -5.18 -45.02
N VAL A 341 -73.46 -6.10 -44.15
CA VAL A 341 -72.79 -7.21 -43.41
C VAL A 341 -73.81 -8.34 -43.14
N PRO A 342 -73.52 -9.67 -43.29
CA PRO A 342 -73.37 -10.61 -42.13
C PRO A 342 -72.41 -11.83 -42.36
N VAL A 343 -71.42 -12.18 -41.50
CA VAL A 343 -71.46 -12.88 -40.18
C VAL A 343 -71.56 -14.43 -40.23
N GLN A 344 -70.48 -15.15 -39.84
CA GLN A 344 -70.40 -16.15 -38.74
C GLN A 344 -68.95 -16.74 -38.57
N GLN A 345 -68.70 -17.44 -37.45
CA GLN A 345 -67.42 -18.00 -36.92
C GLN A 345 -67.39 -19.56 -37.04
N PRO A 346 -66.29 -20.34 -36.77
CA PRO A 346 -65.26 -20.10 -35.73
C PRO A 346 -63.79 -20.63 -35.89
N ASN A 347 -62.92 -20.14 -34.97
CA ASN A 347 -61.79 -20.82 -34.31
C ASN A 347 -60.51 -21.27 -35.08
N THR A 348 -59.40 -20.54 -34.91
CA THR A 348 -58.04 -21.06 -34.53
C THR A 348 -57.03 -19.90 -34.32
N GLN A 349 -55.92 -20.14 -33.59
CA GLN A 349 -54.80 -19.19 -33.38
C GLN A 349 -53.69 -19.41 -34.45
N PRO A 350 -52.87 -18.39 -34.85
CA PRO A 350 -51.66 -18.08 -34.08
C PRO A 350 -51.15 -16.61 -34.06
N GLN A 351 -50.26 -16.37 -33.08
CA GLN A 351 -49.23 -15.34 -32.79
C GLN A 351 -48.97 -14.09 -33.69
N ASN A 352 -48.51 -13.03 -33.01
CA ASN A 352 -48.18 -11.69 -33.54
C ASN A 352 -46.78 -11.58 -34.19
N PRO A 353 -46.59 -10.71 -35.21
CA PRO A 353 -45.27 -10.24 -35.62
C PRO A 353 -44.75 -9.10 -34.72
N THR A 354 -43.64 -9.40 -34.05
CA THR A 354 -42.73 -8.57 -33.22
C THR A 354 -42.62 -7.06 -33.49
N ASN A 355 -42.57 -6.29 -32.40
CA ASN A 355 -41.99 -4.94 -32.36
C ASN A 355 -40.49 -4.97 -32.75
N ASN A 356 -40.03 -3.99 -33.54
CA ASN A 356 -38.61 -3.71 -33.77
C ASN A 356 -38.17 -2.30 -33.30
N ALA A 357 -39.07 -1.53 -32.67
CA ALA A 357 -38.75 -0.23 -32.09
C ALA A 357 -38.02 -0.35 -30.74
N ASP A 358 -38.36 -1.36 -29.94
CA ASP A 358 -37.90 -1.47 -28.56
C ASP A 358 -36.39 -1.72 -28.44
N THR A 359 -35.78 -2.49 -29.36
CA THR A 359 -34.37 -2.88 -29.27
C THR A 359 -33.41 -1.70 -29.34
N ALA A 360 -33.64 -0.75 -30.26
CA ALA A 360 -32.80 0.44 -30.40
C ALA A 360 -32.96 1.41 -29.22
N VAL A 361 -34.17 1.52 -28.68
CA VAL A 361 -34.44 2.30 -27.46
C VAL A 361 -33.79 1.64 -26.24
N ILE A 362 -33.84 0.31 -26.12
CA ILE A 362 -33.17 -0.47 -25.07
C ILE A 362 -31.65 -0.30 -25.16
N GLU A 363 -31.06 -0.28 -26.36
CA GLU A 363 -29.61 -0.11 -26.52
C GLU A 363 -29.16 1.32 -26.18
N GLN A 364 -29.87 2.36 -26.66
CA GLN A 364 -29.62 3.74 -26.22
C GLN A 364 -29.84 3.93 -24.71
N MET A 365 -30.90 3.36 -24.13
CA MET A 365 -31.11 3.36 -22.68
C MET A 365 -30.01 2.61 -21.95
N THR A 366 -29.49 1.50 -22.47
CA THR A 366 -28.38 0.75 -21.86
C THR A 366 -27.10 1.58 -21.84
N ILE A 367 -26.80 2.31 -22.93
CA ILE A 367 -25.65 3.23 -22.99
C ILE A 367 -25.84 4.42 -22.03
N ARG A 368 -27.03 5.04 -21.99
CA ARG A 368 -27.35 6.14 -21.05
C ARG A 368 -27.31 5.65 -19.60
N ILE A 369 -27.73 4.41 -19.31
CA ILE A 369 -27.63 3.75 -18.00
C ILE A 369 -26.16 3.51 -17.62
N GLN A 370 -25.31 3.01 -18.54
CA GLN A 370 -23.88 2.79 -18.26
C GLN A 370 -23.13 4.10 -18.00
N ASP A 371 -23.40 5.18 -18.75
CA ASP A 371 -22.79 6.48 -18.49
C ASP A 371 -23.32 7.13 -17.20
N LEU A 372 -24.61 7.00 -16.90
CA LEU A 372 -25.18 7.41 -15.61
C LEU A 372 -24.61 6.58 -14.44
N GLN A 373 -24.37 5.28 -14.61
CA GLN A 373 -23.67 4.44 -13.63
C GLN A 373 -22.21 4.89 -13.47
N GLY A 374 -21.48 5.16 -14.54
CA GLY A 374 -20.11 5.67 -14.48
C GLY A 374 -20.00 7.06 -13.83
N LYS A 375 -21.03 7.90 -13.96
CA LYS A 375 -21.16 9.18 -13.25
C LYS A 375 -21.56 8.98 -11.78
N LEU A 376 -22.46 8.05 -11.50
CA LEU A 376 -22.88 7.68 -10.15
C LEU A 376 -21.72 7.07 -9.35
N ASP A 377 -20.90 6.20 -9.93
CA ASP A 377 -19.72 5.59 -9.30
C ASP A 377 -18.63 6.62 -8.98
N LYS A 378 -18.43 7.62 -9.85
CA LYS A 378 -17.54 8.76 -9.57
C LYS A 378 -18.08 9.62 -8.44
N SER A 379 -19.39 9.88 -8.43
CA SER A 379 -20.06 10.62 -7.35
C SER A 379 -19.98 9.86 -6.02
N ASN A 380 -20.25 8.55 -6.03
CA ASN A 380 -20.16 7.66 -4.89
C ASN A 380 -18.73 7.59 -4.32
N LYS A 381 -17.69 7.53 -5.17
CA LYS A 381 -16.29 7.63 -4.70
C LYS A 381 -15.99 8.97 -4.05
N ASN A 382 -16.43 10.09 -4.63
CA ASN A 382 -16.30 11.39 -3.98
C ASN A 382 -17.05 11.44 -2.64
N CYS A 383 -18.25 10.87 -2.56
CA CYS A 383 -18.99 10.74 -1.30
C CYS A 383 -18.28 9.82 -0.29
N GLU A 384 -17.68 8.70 -0.71
CA GLU A 384 -16.87 7.83 0.16
C GLU A 384 -15.63 8.55 0.69
N ASP A 385 -14.89 9.27 -0.15
CA ASP A 385 -13.67 9.97 0.28
C ASP A 385 -13.99 11.23 1.11
N LEU A 386 -15.09 11.92 0.82
CA LEU A 386 -15.63 12.96 1.71
C LEU A 386 -16.11 12.36 3.04
N GLN A 387 -16.81 11.22 3.04
CA GLN A 387 -17.24 10.53 4.26
C GLN A 387 -16.03 10.07 5.08
N ARG A 388 -15.02 9.43 4.47
CA ARG A 388 -13.76 9.08 5.14
C ARG A 388 -13.09 10.31 5.76
N LYS A 389 -13.15 11.46 5.10
CA LYS A 389 -12.60 12.73 5.60
C LYS A 389 -13.43 13.30 6.75
N VAL A 390 -14.76 13.19 6.70
CA VAL A 390 -15.67 13.51 7.82
C VAL A 390 -15.41 12.58 9.01
N ASP A 391 -15.31 11.27 8.79
CA ASP A 391 -15.04 10.27 9.82
C ASP A 391 -13.67 10.50 10.49
N GLN A 392 -12.63 10.84 9.71
CA GLN A 392 -11.32 11.24 10.24
C GLN A 392 -11.36 12.55 11.04
N MET A 393 -12.18 13.53 10.63
CA MET A 393 -12.32 14.81 11.35
C MET A 393 -13.17 14.64 12.62
N ASN A 394 -14.21 13.80 12.58
CA ASN A 394 -15.01 13.42 13.74
C ASN A 394 -14.14 12.69 14.77
N LYS A 395 -13.35 11.69 14.34
CA LYS A 395 -12.43 10.99 15.24
C LYS A 395 -11.39 11.94 15.87
N LYS A 396 -10.81 12.85 15.09
CA LYS A 396 -9.92 13.90 15.65
C LYS A 396 -10.64 14.82 16.63
N ASN A 397 -11.92 15.09 16.42
CA ASN A 397 -12.73 15.89 17.34
C ASN A 397 -13.04 15.11 18.63
N GLU A 398 -13.32 13.81 18.55
CA GLU A 398 -13.44 12.92 19.72
C GLU A 398 -12.11 12.83 20.50
N ASP A 399 -10.99 12.61 19.82
CA ASP A 399 -9.64 12.62 20.42
C ASP A 399 -9.34 13.95 21.13
N LEU A 400 -9.71 15.09 20.52
CA LEU A 400 -9.58 16.42 21.12
C LEU A 400 -10.54 16.66 22.30
N ILE A 401 -11.78 16.15 22.24
CA ILE A 401 -12.73 16.20 23.36
C ILE A 401 -12.21 15.37 24.54
N ILE A 402 -11.66 14.18 24.28
CA ILE A 402 -11.04 13.32 25.31
C ILE A 402 -9.83 14.02 25.92
N SER A 403 -8.95 14.62 25.10
CA SER A 403 -7.81 15.41 25.60
C SER A 403 -8.28 16.59 26.45
N HIS A 404 -9.26 17.37 25.97
CA HIS A 404 -9.77 18.54 26.68
C HIS A 404 -10.49 18.16 27.99
N GLU A 405 -11.24 17.06 28.04
CA GLU A 405 -11.84 16.56 29.29
C GLU A 405 -10.76 16.03 30.25
N GLY A 406 -9.68 15.44 29.72
CA GLY A 406 -8.45 15.12 30.45
C GLY A 406 -7.79 16.34 31.08
N ASP A 407 -7.48 17.36 30.29
CA ASP A 407 -6.85 18.61 30.74
C ASP A 407 -7.74 19.40 31.71
N LYS A 408 -9.06 19.39 31.51
CA LYS A 408 -10.07 19.92 32.43
C LYS A 408 -10.10 19.16 33.76
N ASN A 409 -9.86 17.84 33.77
CA ASN A 409 -9.76 17.05 34.99
C ASN A 409 -8.38 17.21 35.67
N ASN A 410 -7.30 17.37 34.90
CA ASN A 410 -5.99 17.77 35.40
C ASN A 410 -6.06 19.16 36.07
N LEU A 411 -6.74 20.12 35.43
CA LEU A 411 -6.95 21.47 35.97
C LEU A 411 -7.78 21.46 37.26
N LYS A 412 -8.87 20.68 37.32
CA LYS A 412 -9.63 20.48 38.58
C LYS A 412 -8.75 19.88 39.67
N SER A 413 -7.94 18.86 39.35
CA SER A 413 -7.04 18.22 40.31
C SER A 413 -5.98 19.20 40.82
N LEU A 414 -5.40 20.01 39.93
CA LEU A 414 -4.45 21.06 40.27
C LEU A 414 -5.10 22.20 41.08
N GLN A 415 -6.36 22.55 40.79
CA GLN A 415 -7.15 23.49 41.60
C GLN A 415 -7.42 22.95 43.01
N ILE A 416 -7.76 21.67 43.16
CA ILE A 416 -7.95 21.03 44.48
C ILE A 416 -6.63 21.01 45.26
N VAL A 417 -5.51 20.64 44.62
CA VAL A 417 -4.17 20.68 45.24
C VAL A 417 -3.78 22.11 45.61
N HIS A 418 -4.09 23.10 44.76
CA HIS A 418 -3.85 24.51 45.07
C HIS A 418 -4.71 25.00 46.24
N GLU A 419 -5.99 24.65 46.29
CA GLU A 419 -6.91 25.00 47.39
C GLU A 419 -6.47 24.34 48.72
N GLN A 420 -6.00 23.09 48.67
CA GLN A 420 -5.37 22.41 49.81
C GLN A 420 -4.08 23.12 50.24
N THR A 421 -3.18 23.44 49.30
CA THR A 421 -1.93 24.18 49.57
C THR A 421 -2.21 25.57 50.16
N VAL A 422 -3.25 26.26 49.70
CA VAL A 422 -3.68 27.56 50.26
C VAL A 422 -4.22 27.37 51.69
N LYS A 423 -5.07 26.37 51.94
CA LYS A 423 -5.56 26.05 53.29
C LYS A 423 -4.44 25.64 54.24
N GLU A 424 -3.43 24.91 53.76
CA GLU A 424 -2.23 24.59 54.52
C GLU A 424 -1.39 25.84 54.81
N LEU A 425 -1.17 26.72 53.83
CA LEU A 425 -0.48 27.99 54.02
C LEU A 425 -1.25 28.94 54.96
N GLU A 426 -2.57 28.93 54.95
CA GLU A 426 -3.41 29.66 55.91
C GLU A 426 -3.37 29.04 57.31
N THR A 427 -3.35 27.71 57.41
CA THR A 427 -3.16 26.97 58.67
C THR A 427 -1.77 27.24 59.26
N VAL A 428 -0.73 27.31 58.43
CA VAL A 428 0.64 27.68 58.83
C VAL A 428 0.72 29.17 59.19
N ARG A 429 0.08 30.07 58.44
CA ARG A 429 0.02 31.51 58.77
C ARG A 429 -0.73 31.79 60.07
N THR A 430 -1.84 31.09 60.34
CA THR A 430 -2.56 31.19 61.61
C THR A 430 -1.77 30.56 62.77
N SER A 431 -1.12 29.41 62.55
CA SER A 431 -0.23 28.77 63.53
C SER A 431 1.05 29.58 63.82
N LEU A 432 1.52 30.39 62.88
CA LEU A 432 2.61 31.36 63.10
C LEU A 432 2.12 32.60 63.85
N ARG A 433 0.93 33.12 63.52
CA ARG A 433 0.30 34.26 64.23
C ARG A 433 -0.09 33.94 65.68
N THR A 434 -0.20 32.67 66.06
CA THR A 434 -0.42 32.24 67.45
C THR A 434 0.87 31.87 68.20
N ARG A 435 2.06 32.05 67.60
CA ARG A 435 3.35 31.55 68.13
C ARG A 435 4.17 32.54 68.96
N ASP A 436 3.62 33.71 69.30
CA ASP A 436 4.30 34.77 70.07
C ASP A 436 4.13 34.65 71.61
N GLN A 437 3.65 33.51 72.13
CA GLN A 437 3.60 33.25 73.58
C GLN A 437 4.20 31.88 73.95
N VAL A 438 4.94 31.86 75.06
CA VAL A 438 5.83 30.75 75.50
C VAL A 438 5.16 29.91 76.61
N PRO A 439 5.71 28.75 77.05
CA PRO A 439 5.27 27.44 76.59
C PRO A 439 4.60 26.58 77.69
N LYS A 440 3.90 25.50 77.31
CA LYS A 440 3.68 24.34 78.22
C LYS A 440 3.39 22.99 77.52
N LYS A 441 4.23 22.02 77.92
CA LYS A 441 4.13 20.54 77.95
C LYS A 441 2.94 19.78 77.32
N CYS A 442 3.33 18.63 76.72
CA CYS A 442 2.66 17.32 76.70
C CYS A 442 1.51 17.07 75.70
N GLN A 443 1.77 16.24 74.66
CA GLN A 443 0.96 15.03 74.36
C GLN A 443 1.68 13.98 73.46
N LYS A 444 2.94 13.63 73.75
CA LYS A 444 3.69 12.64 72.95
C LYS A 444 3.19 11.21 73.19
N CYS A 445 2.29 10.71 72.33
CA CYS A 445 2.08 9.26 72.15
C CYS A 445 1.39 8.90 70.81
N LYS A 446 0.27 9.57 70.48
CA LYS A 446 -0.57 9.15 69.33
C LYS A 446 -0.04 9.55 67.95
N ASP A 447 0.62 10.70 67.84
CA ASP A 447 1.09 11.21 66.55
C ASP A 447 2.28 10.40 66.00
N TYR A 448 3.04 9.73 66.88
CA TYR A 448 4.20 8.92 66.47
C TYR A 448 3.79 7.75 65.57
N HIS A 449 2.84 6.91 66.00
CA HIS A 449 2.34 5.80 65.17
C HIS A 449 1.61 6.27 63.90
N ARG A 450 1.02 7.47 63.90
CA ARG A 450 0.45 8.04 62.67
C ARG A 450 1.56 8.41 61.67
N ILE A 451 2.56 9.17 62.12
CA ILE A 451 3.72 9.57 61.31
C ILE A 451 4.54 8.35 60.87
N GLU A 452 4.63 7.32 61.71
CA GLU A 452 5.30 6.05 61.40
C GLU A 452 4.56 5.26 60.31
N ASN A 453 3.23 5.16 60.38
CA ASN A 453 2.42 4.55 59.31
C ASN A 453 2.42 5.38 58.01
N GLU A 454 2.39 6.71 58.10
CA GLU A 454 2.54 7.60 56.93
C GLU A 454 3.95 7.47 56.31
N ASN A 455 5.02 7.34 57.12
CA ASN A 455 6.38 7.06 56.62
C ASN A 455 6.51 5.66 56.01
N ASN A 456 5.88 4.63 56.57
CA ASN A 456 5.91 3.28 56.03
C ASN A 456 5.11 3.18 54.72
N SER A 457 3.98 3.91 54.62
CA SER A 457 3.23 4.12 53.37
C SER A 457 4.10 4.81 52.31
N LEU A 458 4.73 5.93 52.66
CA LEU A 458 5.62 6.67 51.77
C LEU A 458 6.84 5.84 51.33
N LYS A 459 7.43 5.02 52.22
CA LYS A 459 8.48 4.07 51.85
C LYS A 459 8.01 3.03 50.83
N ALA A 460 6.83 2.43 51.02
CA ALA A 460 6.28 1.47 50.06
C ALA A 460 5.95 2.13 48.70
N VAL A 461 5.59 3.42 48.69
CA VAL A 461 5.43 4.20 47.45
C VAL A 461 6.80 4.49 46.80
N VAL A 462 7.82 4.89 47.57
CA VAL A 462 9.18 5.12 47.08
C VAL A 462 9.78 3.84 46.51
N GLU A 463 9.75 2.72 47.22
CA GLU A 463 10.26 1.42 46.76
C GLU A 463 9.56 0.94 45.47
N LYS A 464 8.25 1.21 45.33
CA LYS A 464 7.49 0.94 44.11
C LYS A 464 7.87 1.87 42.95
N LEU A 465 8.15 3.14 43.24
CA LEU A 465 8.63 4.11 42.25
C LEU A 465 10.07 3.83 41.82
N GLU A 466 10.96 3.46 42.74
CA GLU A 466 12.33 3.03 42.47
C GLU A 466 12.33 1.80 41.56
N LYS A 467 11.52 0.78 41.88
CA LYS A 467 11.35 -0.40 41.02
C LYS A 467 10.80 -0.03 39.64
N SER A 468 9.77 0.81 39.57
CA SER A 468 9.23 1.31 38.29
C SER A 468 10.27 2.10 37.47
N THR A 469 11.13 2.85 38.15
CA THR A 469 12.21 3.64 37.52
C THR A 469 13.34 2.73 37.03
N PHE A 470 13.66 1.67 37.77
CA PHE A 470 14.62 0.64 37.35
C PHE A 470 14.11 -0.15 36.15
N GLU A 471 12.83 -0.56 36.14
CA GLU A 471 12.19 -1.23 35.00
C GLU A 471 12.16 -0.30 33.76
N ALA A 472 11.88 0.99 33.94
CA ALA A 472 11.99 1.99 32.88
C ALA A 472 13.44 2.22 32.39
N HIS A 473 14.44 2.19 33.28
CA HIS A 473 15.85 2.29 32.90
C HIS A 473 16.30 1.06 32.09
N LEU A 474 15.92 -0.15 32.52
CA LEU A 474 16.21 -1.40 31.81
C LEU A 474 15.53 -1.46 30.44
N SER A 475 14.33 -0.88 30.31
CA SER A 475 13.64 -0.69 29.03
C SER A 475 14.38 0.29 28.12
N ASN A 476 14.82 1.44 28.65
CA ASN A 476 15.60 2.43 27.90
C ASN A 476 16.97 1.90 27.45
N GLU A 477 17.65 1.07 28.24
CA GLU A 477 18.90 0.43 27.79
C GLU A 477 18.66 -0.54 26.62
N LYS A 478 17.60 -1.36 26.67
CA LYS A 478 17.22 -2.23 25.55
C LYS A 478 16.92 -1.43 24.28
N LEU A 479 16.08 -0.40 24.37
CA LEU A 479 15.77 0.48 23.24
C LEU A 479 17.01 1.20 22.69
N LYS A 480 17.94 1.59 23.56
CA LYS A 480 19.22 2.23 23.18
C LYS A 480 20.16 1.23 22.48
N GLN A 481 20.13 -0.04 22.86
CA GLN A 481 20.89 -1.09 22.18
C GLN A 481 20.24 -1.47 20.84
N GLU A 482 18.91 -1.64 20.77
CA GLU A 482 18.18 -1.84 19.52
C GLU A 482 18.37 -0.67 18.53
N LEU A 483 18.47 0.57 19.03
CA LEU A 483 18.83 1.75 18.23
C LEU A 483 20.28 1.64 17.70
N SER A 484 21.23 1.18 18.52
CA SER A 484 22.63 0.99 18.11
C SER A 484 22.74 -0.08 17.01
N ASP A 485 22.12 -1.24 17.21
CA ASP A 485 22.06 -2.33 16.22
C ASP A 485 21.40 -1.88 14.91
N SER A 486 20.44 -0.97 14.98
CA SER A 486 19.76 -0.39 13.81
C SER A 486 20.64 0.64 13.09
N GLN A 487 21.40 1.46 13.83
CA GLN A 487 22.38 2.39 13.27
C GLN A 487 23.56 1.67 12.61
N GLU A 488 24.00 0.53 13.13
CA GLU A 488 25.04 -0.29 12.50
C GLU A 488 24.54 -0.93 11.19
N LYS A 489 23.30 -1.44 11.18
CA LYS A 489 22.65 -1.95 9.95
C LYS A 489 22.47 -0.86 8.89
N LEU A 490 22.10 0.36 9.29
CA LEU A 490 22.01 1.50 8.36
C LEU A 490 23.37 1.81 7.71
N LYS A 491 24.46 1.86 8.47
CA LYS A 491 25.82 2.08 7.94
C LYS A 491 26.26 0.99 6.95
N GLU A 492 25.94 -0.27 7.22
CA GLU A 492 26.25 -1.35 6.29
C GLU A 492 25.38 -1.29 5.02
N GLN A 493 24.13 -0.79 5.12
CA GLN A 493 23.28 -0.51 3.95
C GLN A 493 23.79 0.69 3.14
N GLU A 494 24.18 1.80 3.78
CA GLU A 494 24.79 2.97 3.13
C GLU A 494 26.06 2.58 2.35
N LYS A 495 26.91 1.75 2.97
CA LYS A 495 28.12 1.18 2.36
C LYS A 495 27.81 0.24 1.19
N GLN A 496 26.74 -0.55 1.26
CA GLN A 496 26.28 -1.36 0.14
C GLN A 496 25.74 -0.50 -1.02
N ILE A 497 24.97 0.57 -0.72
CA ILE A 497 24.49 1.55 -1.70
C ILE A 497 25.67 2.19 -2.41
N LEU A 498 26.66 2.73 -1.70
CA LEU A 498 27.88 3.29 -2.29
C LEU A 498 28.59 2.30 -3.22
N SER A 499 28.70 1.03 -2.83
CA SER A 499 29.31 -0.02 -3.69
C SER A 499 28.48 -0.39 -4.93
N LEU A 500 27.19 -0.06 -4.94
CA LEU A 500 26.29 -0.26 -6.09
C LEU A 500 26.25 1.00 -6.97
N GLU A 501 26.38 2.19 -6.39
CA GLU A 501 26.57 3.46 -7.11
C GLU A 501 27.91 3.48 -7.86
N GLU A 502 28.99 3.00 -7.22
CA GLU A 502 30.30 2.82 -7.85
C GLU A 502 30.21 1.85 -9.04
N LYS A 503 29.60 0.66 -8.87
CA LYS A 503 29.37 -0.29 -9.97
C LYS A 503 28.45 0.26 -11.07
N ASN A 504 27.42 1.04 -10.73
CA ASN A 504 26.58 1.69 -11.73
C ASN A 504 27.36 2.77 -12.50
N ARG A 505 28.29 3.47 -11.84
CA ARG A 505 29.17 4.44 -12.48
C ARG A 505 30.16 3.75 -13.42
N ASP A 506 30.73 2.62 -13.01
CA ASP A 506 31.61 1.81 -13.85
C ASP A 506 30.84 1.26 -15.06
N LEU A 507 29.66 0.67 -14.86
CA LEU A 507 28.79 0.21 -15.96
C LEU A 507 28.35 1.37 -16.88
N GLN A 508 28.16 2.58 -16.37
CA GLN A 508 27.92 3.77 -17.20
C GLN A 508 29.17 4.22 -17.97
N ASN A 509 30.37 4.02 -17.43
CA ASN A 509 31.63 4.29 -18.13
C ASN A 509 31.86 3.23 -19.22
N ASP A 510 31.67 1.95 -18.92
CA ASP A 510 31.70 0.84 -19.88
C ASP A 510 30.67 1.05 -21.01
N THR A 511 29.47 1.53 -20.67
CA THR A 511 28.43 1.87 -21.66
C THR A 511 28.89 3.02 -22.56
N LYS A 512 29.47 4.08 -22.00
CA LYS A 512 30.02 5.20 -22.79
C LYS A 512 31.23 4.78 -23.62
N GLU A 513 32.05 3.84 -23.14
CA GLU A 513 33.18 3.30 -23.90
C GLU A 513 32.69 2.37 -25.03
N MET A 514 31.62 1.61 -24.81
CA MET A 514 30.89 0.90 -25.88
C MET A 514 30.28 1.86 -26.90
N GLU A 515 29.60 2.92 -26.46
CA GLU A 515 29.04 3.97 -27.33
C GLU A 515 30.14 4.67 -28.15
N ALA A 516 31.31 4.93 -27.56
CA ALA A 516 32.48 5.47 -28.26
C ALA A 516 33.10 4.46 -29.24
N LYS A 517 33.15 3.16 -28.90
CA LYS A 517 33.58 2.08 -29.82
C LYS A 517 32.59 1.86 -30.98
N ILE A 518 31.30 2.09 -30.75
CA ILE A 518 30.26 2.08 -31.80
C ILE A 518 30.38 3.33 -32.67
N SER A 519 30.59 4.50 -32.08
CA SER A 519 30.73 5.79 -32.78
C SER A 519 32.06 5.96 -33.52
N SER A 520 33.03 5.07 -33.29
CA SER A 520 34.29 5.00 -34.04
C SER A 520 34.31 3.93 -35.14
N PHE A 521 33.19 3.21 -35.36
CA PHE A 521 33.03 2.41 -36.57
C PHE A 521 32.71 3.32 -37.77
N VAL A 522 33.62 3.34 -38.74
CA VAL A 522 33.47 4.03 -40.03
C VAL A 522 32.20 3.55 -40.74
N GLU A 523 31.49 4.48 -41.40
CA GLU A 523 30.30 4.19 -42.22
C GLU A 523 30.57 3.07 -43.24
N LYS A 524 30.01 1.88 -42.98
CA LYS A 524 29.95 0.79 -43.95
C LYS A 524 28.86 1.09 -44.98
N LYS A 525 29.22 1.03 -46.26
CA LYS A 525 28.26 1.17 -47.38
C LYS A 525 27.43 -0.11 -47.53
N ASP A 526 26.23 0.03 -48.08
CA ASP A 526 25.19 -1.01 -48.23
C ASP A 526 25.63 -2.33 -48.90
N GLU A 527 26.75 -2.35 -49.62
CA GLU A 527 27.25 -3.54 -50.33
C GLU A 527 27.84 -4.61 -49.40
N ASP A 528 28.29 -4.23 -48.20
CA ASP A 528 28.93 -5.13 -47.22
C ASP A 528 27.95 -6.15 -46.59
N PHE A 529 26.63 -5.96 -46.77
CA PHE A 529 25.58 -6.74 -46.09
C PHE A 529 24.86 -7.78 -46.97
N MET A 530 24.98 -7.71 -48.30
CA MET A 530 24.16 -8.52 -49.23
C MET A 530 25.02 -9.05 -50.39
N PRO A 531 25.62 -10.26 -50.27
CA PRO A 531 26.45 -10.80 -51.34
C PRO A 531 25.62 -11.03 -52.63
N PRO A 532 26.21 -10.88 -53.84
CA PRO A 532 25.45 -10.87 -55.10
C PRO A 532 24.55 -12.08 -55.35
N SER A 533 24.87 -13.24 -54.75
CA SER A 533 24.08 -14.47 -54.81
C SER A 533 22.70 -14.38 -54.18
N VAL A 534 22.45 -13.43 -53.25
CA VAL A 534 21.13 -13.22 -52.62
C VAL A 534 20.05 -12.85 -53.65
N TRP A 535 20.45 -12.23 -54.76
CA TRP A 535 19.54 -11.76 -55.81
C TRP A 535 19.19 -12.81 -56.87
N THR A 536 19.58 -14.08 -56.65
CA THR A 536 19.34 -15.19 -57.59
C THR A 536 18.81 -16.42 -56.85
N ASN A 537 17.71 -17.00 -57.35
CA ASN A 537 17.10 -18.20 -56.76
C ASN A 537 16.85 -19.25 -57.87
N CYS A 538 17.49 -20.41 -57.74
CA CYS A 538 17.40 -21.51 -58.71
C CYS A 538 15.99 -22.14 -58.83
N ASN A 539 15.07 -21.81 -57.92
CA ASN A 539 13.67 -22.27 -57.97
C ASN A 539 12.74 -21.34 -58.77
N PHE A 540 13.22 -20.20 -59.25
CA PHE A 540 12.50 -19.34 -60.20
C PHE A 540 12.92 -19.65 -61.64
N ASP A 541 12.02 -19.42 -62.60
CA ASP A 541 12.35 -19.60 -64.01
C ASP A 541 13.36 -18.55 -64.52
N ASP A 542 13.95 -18.81 -65.69
CA ASP A 542 14.87 -17.88 -66.35
C ASP A 542 14.22 -16.51 -66.63
N THR A 543 12.91 -16.48 -66.87
CA THR A 543 12.15 -15.26 -67.16
C THR A 543 12.12 -14.31 -65.96
N LEU A 544 11.76 -14.83 -64.78
CA LEU A 544 11.70 -14.09 -63.53
C LEU A 544 13.10 -13.79 -63.02
N ASN A 545 14.05 -14.74 -63.04
CA ASN A 545 15.43 -14.49 -62.63
C ASN A 545 16.09 -13.35 -63.43
N ARG A 546 15.87 -13.27 -64.75
CA ARG A 546 16.36 -12.14 -65.57
C ARG A 546 15.71 -10.81 -65.19
N GLN A 547 14.42 -10.80 -64.82
CA GLN A 547 13.73 -9.59 -64.36
C GLN A 547 14.21 -9.14 -62.98
N ILE A 548 14.49 -10.08 -62.07
CA ILE A 548 15.07 -9.83 -60.75
C ILE A 548 16.49 -9.28 -60.88
N GLN A 549 17.36 -9.91 -61.67
CA GLN A 549 18.73 -9.42 -61.93
C GLN A 549 18.73 -8.01 -62.54
N LYS A 550 17.80 -7.68 -63.44
CA LYS A 550 17.67 -6.34 -64.01
C LYS A 550 17.33 -5.25 -62.97
N ILE A 551 16.73 -5.63 -61.83
CA ILE A 551 16.49 -4.72 -60.69
C ILE A 551 17.68 -4.72 -59.73
N ALA A 552 18.27 -5.89 -59.45
CA ALA A 552 19.43 -6.02 -58.57
C ALA A 552 20.66 -5.26 -59.08
N ASN A 553 20.89 -5.27 -60.39
CA ASN A 553 22.01 -4.60 -61.05
C ASN A 553 21.81 -3.07 -61.21
N ASN A 554 20.73 -2.49 -60.70
CA ASN A 554 20.52 -1.03 -60.73
C ASN A 554 21.18 -0.37 -59.50
N GLU A 555 22.38 0.17 -59.69
CA GLU A 555 23.17 0.86 -58.65
C GLU A 555 22.47 2.07 -58.02
N GLN A 556 21.49 2.69 -58.70
CA GLN A 556 20.76 3.86 -58.18
C GLN A 556 19.66 3.50 -57.16
N LEU A 557 19.40 2.22 -56.91
CA LEU A 557 18.40 1.76 -55.93
C LEU A 557 19.09 1.23 -54.67
N SER A 558 18.69 1.72 -53.48
CA SER A 558 19.12 1.13 -52.20
C SER A 558 18.69 -0.34 -52.08
N SER A 559 19.39 -1.13 -51.28
CA SER A 559 19.11 -2.57 -51.11
C SER A 559 17.66 -2.85 -50.66
N GLN A 560 17.06 -1.97 -49.86
CA GLN A 560 15.64 -2.02 -49.48
C GLN A 560 14.71 -1.76 -50.67
N SER A 561 15.05 -0.80 -51.54
CA SER A 561 14.28 -0.48 -52.75
C SER A 561 14.40 -1.58 -53.83
N LYS A 562 15.58 -2.22 -53.93
CA LYS A 562 15.80 -3.42 -54.75
C LYS A 562 14.87 -4.54 -54.27
N LEU A 563 14.88 -4.88 -52.98
CA LEU A 563 13.99 -5.88 -52.38
C LEU A 563 12.51 -5.60 -52.68
N GLN A 564 12.01 -4.40 -52.40
CA GLN A 564 10.60 -4.08 -52.64
C GLN A 564 10.18 -4.21 -54.12
N ASN A 565 11.04 -3.78 -55.05
CA ASN A 565 10.74 -3.88 -56.48
C ASN A 565 10.87 -5.32 -57.00
N ILE A 566 11.79 -6.12 -56.44
CA ILE A 566 11.90 -7.56 -56.70
C ILE A 566 10.65 -8.30 -56.22
N TYR A 567 10.20 -8.07 -54.98
CA TYR A 567 8.95 -8.65 -54.47
C TYR A 567 7.74 -8.28 -55.33
N LYS A 568 7.61 -7.03 -55.78
CA LYS A 568 6.53 -6.59 -56.69
C LYS A 568 6.58 -7.27 -58.07
N GLN A 569 7.74 -7.71 -58.56
CA GLN A 569 7.80 -8.50 -59.80
C GLN A 569 7.51 -9.99 -59.56
N ILE A 570 7.96 -10.56 -58.44
CA ILE A 570 7.61 -11.92 -58.02
C ILE A 570 6.09 -12.03 -57.85
N GLU A 571 5.46 -11.07 -57.17
CA GLU A 571 4.01 -10.94 -57.01
C GLU A 571 3.28 -10.89 -58.36
N LYS A 572 3.70 -10.00 -59.27
CA LYS A 572 3.12 -9.90 -60.62
C LYS A 572 3.30 -11.16 -61.46
N TYR A 573 4.44 -11.83 -61.35
CA TYR A 573 4.72 -13.08 -62.05
C TYR A 573 3.82 -14.21 -61.52
N ILE A 574 3.75 -14.40 -60.20
CA ILE A 574 2.89 -15.40 -59.56
C ILE A 574 1.42 -15.12 -59.88
N TYR A 575 0.98 -13.86 -59.84
CA TYR A 575 -0.39 -13.48 -60.18
C TYR A 575 -0.73 -13.80 -61.65
N ARG A 576 0.17 -13.49 -62.60
CA ARG A 576 -0.02 -13.85 -64.02
C ARG A 576 -0.06 -15.37 -64.21
N ASN A 577 0.91 -16.11 -63.68
CA ASN A 577 0.95 -17.57 -63.80
C ASN A 577 -0.29 -18.23 -63.15
N THR A 578 -0.79 -17.65 -62.05
CA THR A 578 -2.05 -18.11 -61.41
C THR A 578 -3.28 -17.82 -62.28
N LEU A 579 -3.29 -16.73 -63.06
CA LEU A 579 -4.34 -16.45 -64.05
C LEU A 579 -4.26 -17.41 -65.24
N GLU A 580 -3.08 -17.57 -65.84
CA GLU A 580 -2.86 -18.47 -66.98
C GLU A 580 -3.18 -19.94 -66.62
N MET A 581 -2.78 -20.41 -65.42
CA MET A 581 -3.17 -21.73 -64.91
C MET A 581 -4.68 -21.86 -64.66
N LYS A 582 -5.36 -20.81 -64.17
CA LYS A 582 -6.83 -20.83 -64.01
C LYS A 582 -7.54 -20.88 -65.36
N GLU A 583 -7.04 -20.15 -66.35
CA GLU A 583 -7.58 -20.12 -67.71
C GLU A 583 -7.38 -21.48 -68.39
N GLN A 584 -6.19 -22.09 -68.27
CA GLN A 584 -5.94 -23.46 -68.75
C GLN A 584 -6.86 -24.49 -68.06
N VAL A 585 -6.99 -24.46 -66.74
CA VAL A 585 -7.91 -25.36 -66.00
C VAL A 585 -9.37 -25.16 -66.42
N ASN A 586 -9.80 -23.92 -66.62
CA ASN A 586 -11.16 -23.60 -67.08
C ASN A 586 -11.40 -24.12 -68.52
N ASN A 587 -10.44 -23.92 -69.42
CA ASN A 587 -10.52 -24.41 -70.80
C ASN A 587 -10.53 -25.95 -70.84
N SER A 588 -9.66 -26.62 -70.07
CA SER A 588 -9.69 -28.08 -69.93
C SER A 588 -10.98 -28.59 -69.29
N SER A 589 -11.59 -27.84 -68.36
CA SER A 589 -12.90 -28.18 -67.80
C SER A 589 -14.01 -28.10 -68.86
N LEU A 590 -14.02 -27.04 -69.67
CA LEU A 590 -14.96 -26.86 -70.79
C LEU A 590 -14.76 -27.91 -71.90
N GLU A 591 -13.53 -28.40 -72.10
CA GLU A 591 -13.25 -29.51 -73.01
C GLU A 591 -13.71 -30.86 -72.44
N MET A 592 -13.53 -31.11 -71.14
CA MET A 592 -14.08 -32.29 -70.48
C MET A 592 -15.61 -32.29 -70.45
N GLU A 593 -16.25 -31.13 -70.24
CA GLU A 593 -17.70 -30.98 -70.26
C GLU A 593 -18.27 -31.30 -71.65
N LYS A 594 -17.71 -30.72 -72.72
CA LYS A 594 -18.05 -31.07 -74.11
C LYS A 594 -17.81 -32.54 -74.44
N LEU A 595 -16.74 -33.15 -73.92
CA LEU A 595 -16.44 -34.56 -74.12
C LEU A 595 -17.43 -35.46 -73.36
N PHE A 596 -17.88 -35.03 -72.18
CA PHE A 596 -18.89 -35.71 -71.38
C PHE A 596 -20.26 -35.66 -72.05
N ASP A 597 -20.68 -34.50 -72.53
CA ASP A 597 -21.92 -34.33 -73.30
C ASP A 597 -21.89 -35.16 -74.60
N LEU A 598 -20.79 -35.10 -75.38
CA LEU A 598 -20.64 -35.92 -76.58
C LEU A 598 -20.66 -37.43 -76.25
N THR A 599 -20.13 -37.85 -75.10
CA THR A 599 -20.18 -39.23 -74.63
C THR A 599 -21.59 -39.63 -74.20
N LYS A 600 -22.34 -38.71 -73.57
CA LYS A 600 -23.73 -38.88 -73.15
C LYS A 600 -24.67 -39.00 -74.36
N ASP A 601 -24.52 -38.13 -75.35
CA ASP A 601 -25.28 -38.17 -76.61
C ASP A 601 -24.94 -39.42 -77.43
N PHE A 602 -23.65 -39.80 -77.53
CA PHE A 602 -23.24 -41.05 -78.16
C PHE A 602 -23.84 -42.26 -77.46
N PHE A 603 -23.83 -42.28 -76.12
CA PHE A 603 -24.39 -43.38 -75.34
C PHE A 603 -25.92 -43.50 -75.48
N VAL A 604 -26.65 -42.37 -75.42
CA VAL A 604 -28.10 -42.33 -75.66
C VAL A 604 -28.42 -42.80 -77.07
N SER A 605 -27.68 -42.32 -78.09
CA SER A 605 -27.84 -42.73 -79.49
C SER A 605 -27.57 -44.23 -79.69
N LEU A 606 -26.57 -44.78 -79.00
CA LEU A 606 -26.24 -46.20 -78.99
C LEU A 606 -27.35 -47.03 -78.32
N CYS A 607 -27.93 -46.55 -77.22
CA CYS A 607 -29.05 -47.23 -76.56
C CYS A 607 -30.32 -47.24 -77.41
N ILE A 608 -30.68 -46.10 -78.03
CA ILE A 608 -31.77 -46.04 -79.01
C ILE A 608 -31.50 -47.06 -80.14
N SER A 609 -30.29 -47.09 -80.68
CA SER A 609 -29.89 -48.03 -81.76
C SER A 609 -29.87 -49.52 -81.35
N LEU A 610 -30.01 -49.84 -80.05
CA LEU A 610 -30.01 -51.20 -79.51
C LEU A 610 -31.36 -51.64 -78.92
N TYR A 611 -32.25 -50.70 -78.60
CA TYR A 611 -33.48 -50.93 -77.83
C TYR A 611 -34.72 -50.16 -78.32
N ASP A 612 -34.58 -49.22 -79.24
CA ASP A 612 -35.58 -48.19 -79.60
C ASP A 612 -36.01 -47.26 -78.43
N GLU A 613 -35.45 -47.44 -77.22
CA GLU A 613 -35.70 -46.59 -76.04
C GLU A 613 -34.43 -45.80 -75.60
N PRO A 614 -34.55 -44.51 -75.26
CA PRO A 614 -33.43 -43.67 -74.83
C PRO A 614 -33.07 -43.89 -73.34
N ILE A 615 -32.05 -44.72 -73.09
CA ILE A 615 -31.47 -44.90 -71.74
C ILE A 615 -30.48 -43.76 -71.45
N SER A 616 -30.63 -43.06 -70.32
CA SER A 616 -29.72 -41.98 -69.95
C SER A 616 -28.35 -42.48 -69.44
N PHE A 617 -27.29 -41.72 -69.69
CA PHE A 617 -25.93 -42.06 -69.25
C PHE A 617 -25.81 -42.18 -67.72
N ASP A 618 -26.49 -41.30 -66.98
CA ASP A 618 -26.51 -41.29 -65.52
C ASP A 618 -27.25 -42.52 -64.94
N GLU A 619 -28.32 -42.97 -65.61
CA GLU A 619 -29.02 -44.21 -65.29
C GLU A 619 -28.17 -45.45 -65.59
N PHE A 620 -27.40 -45.46 -66.68
CA PHE A 620 -26.46 -46.56 -66.96
C PHE A 620 -25.33 -46.65 -65.93
N LEU A 621 -24.85 -45.52 -65.42
CA LEU A 621 -23.81 -45.50 -64.38
C LEU A 621 -24.34 -45.94 -63.00
N THR A 622 -25.57 -45.59 -62.66
CA THR A 622 -26.18 -45.87 -61.34
C THR A 622 -26.90 -47.22 -61.27
N ASN A 623 -27.57 -47.64 -62.34
CA ASN A 623 -28.40 -48.85 -62.38
C ASN A 623 -27.64 -50.04 -62.99
N ASN A 624 -26.98 -50.83 -62.14
CA ASN A 624 -26.29 -52.07 -62.53
C ASN A 624 -27.17 -53.04 -63.34
N THR A 625 -28.49 -53.03 -63.13
CA THR A 625 -29.45 -53.86 -63.89
C THR A 625 -29.51 -53.43 -65.35
N THR A 626 -29.64 -52.13 -65.60
CA THR A 626 -29.65 -51.54 -66.96
C THR A 626 -28.31 -51.77 -67.66
N LYS A 627 -27.20 -51.53 -66.95
CA LYS A 627 -25.85 -51.82 -67.42
C LYS A 627 -25.62 -53.28 -67.84
N THR A 628 -26.19 -54.23 -67.08
CA THR A 628 -26.08 -55.66 -67.41
C THR A 628 -26.84 -56.00 -68.69
N LYS A 629 -28.09 -55.52 -68.83
CA LYS A 629 -28.90 -55.71 -70.05
C LYS A 629 -28.17 -55.25 -71.32
N VAL A 630 -27.61 -54.04 -71.33
CA VAL A 630 -26.91 -53.45 -72.49
C VAL A 630 -25.71 -54.31 -72.91
N ILE A 631 -25.00 -54.89 -71.95
CA ILE A 631 -23.86 -55.79 -72.22
C ILE A 631 -24.33 -57.15 -72.76
N GLU A 632 -25.50 -57.63 -72.31
CA GLU A 632 -26.09 -58.90 -72.78
C GLU A 632 -26.64 -58.80 -74.20
N THR A 633 -27.36 -57.75 -74.58
CA THR A 633 -27.87 -57.58 -75.97
C THR A 633 -26.73 -57.36 -76.98
N VAL A 634 -25.68 -56.63 -76.63
CA VAL A 634 -24.47 -56.51 -77.48
C VAL A 634 -23.80 -57.88 -77.66
N ARG A 635 -23.77 -58.72 -76.61
CA ARG A 635 -23.28 -60.10 -76.69
C ARG A 635 -24.18 -60.99 -77.55
N GLU A 636 -25.50 -60.87 -77.45
CA GLU A 636 -26.47 -61.58 -78.29
C GLU A 636 -26.36 -61.19 -79.76
N LEU A 637 -26.30 -59.89 -80.08
CA LEU A 637 -26.09 -59.39 -81.44
C LEU A 637 -24.79 -59.92 -82.04
N ARG A 638 -23.69 -59.90 -81.29
CA ARG A 638 -22.41 -60.50 -81.74
C ARG A 638 -22.55 -61.99 -82.04
N ASN A 639 -23.25 -62.74 -81.20
CA ASN A 639 -23.50 -64.16 -81.42
C ASN A 639 -24.42 -64.40 -82.63
N LYS A 640 -25.44 -63.56 -82.84
CA LYS A 640 -26.37 -63.64 -83.97
C LYS A 640 -25.70 -63.27 -85.30
N ILE A 641 -24.79 -62.30 -85.32
CA ILE A 641 -23.91 -62.00 -86.46
C ILE A 641 -23.00 -63.21 -86.77
N THR A 642 -22.43 -63.85 -85.74
CA THR A 642 -21.60 -65.05 -85.91
C THR A 642 -22.39 -66.20 -86.52
N GLU A 643 -23.64 -66.41 -86.09
CA GLU A 643 -24.54 -67.43 -86.65
C GLU A 643 -24.99 -67.09 -88.08
N LEU A 644 -25.29 -65.82 -88.38
CA LEU A 644 -25.64 -65.39 -89.74
C LEU A 644 -24.47 -65.54 -90.72
N LEU A 645 -23.22 -65.33 -90.28
CA LEU A 645 -22.03 -65.63 -91.08
C LEU A 645 -21.92 -67.14 -91.36
N ARG A 646 -22.15 -67.99 -90.35
CA ARG A 646 -22.18 -69.46 -90.50
C ARG A 646 -23.30 -69.93 -91.44
N GLN A 647 -24.47 -69.30 -91.40
CA GLN A 647 -25.58 -69.56 -92.32
C GLN A 647 -25.29 -69.08 -93.74
N ASN A 648 -24.60 -67.95 -93.91
CA ASN A 648 -24.14 -67.45 -95.22
C ASN A 648 -23.11 -68.41 -95.85
N GLU A 649 -22.16 -68.94 -95.08
CA GLU A 649 -21.27 -70.01 -95.56
C GLU A 649 -22.03 -71.30 -95.91
N SER A 650 -23.04 -71.69 -95.12
CA SER A 650 -23.93 -72.82 -95.44
C SER A 650 -24.64 -72.61 -96.78
N VAL A 651 -25.27 -71.44 -97.01
CA VAL A 651 -25.95 -71.11 -98.26
C VAL A 651 -24.96 -71.06 -99.44
N LYS A 652 -23.76 -70.51 -99.26
CA LYS A 652 -22.69 -70.54 -100.28
C LYS A 652 -22.19 -71.97 -100.56
N SER A 653 -22.17 -72.84 -99.56
CA SER A 653 -21.84 -74.26 -99.73
C SER A 653 -22.92 -74.98 -100.55
N VAL A 654 -24.21 -74.74 -100.25
CA VAL A 654 -25.34 -75.25 -101.03
C VAL A 654 -25.31 -74.72 -102.47
N PHE A 655 -25.01 -73.43 -102.66
CA PHE A 655 -24.88 -72.82 -103.99
C PHE A 655 -23.76 -73.45 -104.82
N ARG A 656 -22.54 -73.58 -104.26
CA ARG A 656 -21.44 -74.32 -104.89
C ARG A 656 -21.80 -75.78 -105.19
N THR A 657 -22.55 -76.43 -104.30
CA THR A 657 -23.02 -77.81 -104.50
C THR A 657 -24.00 -77.91 -105.67
N LEU A 658 -24.91 -76.93 -105.82
CA LEU A 658 -25.81 -76.84 -106.97
C LEU A 658 -25.04 -76.62 -108.28
N CYS A 659 -24.13 -75.64 -108.33
CA CYS A 659 -23.27 -75.41 -109.51
C CYS A 659 -22.48 -76.67 -109.90
N HIS A 660 -21.93 -77.39 -108.92
CA HIS A 660 -21.21 -78.65 -109.16
C HIS A 660 -22.12 -79.79 -109.62
N PHE A 661 -23.34 -79.89 -109.09
CA PHE A 661 -24.30 -80.94 -109.45
C PHE A 661 -24.86 -80.75 -110.88
N TYR A 662 -25.14 -79.50 -111.27
CA TYR A 662 -25.62 -79.15 -112.61
C TYR A 662 -24.50 -78.97 -113.65
N LYS A 663 -23.24 -78.83 -113.21
CA LYS A 663 -22.06 -78.54 -114.06
C LYS A 663 -22.22 -77.25 -114.87
N VAL A 664 -22.67 -76.19 -114.21
CA VAL A 664 -22.85 -74.85 -114.79
C VAL A 664 -21.99 -73.87 -114.00
N ASP A 665 -21.12 -73.13 -114.69
CA ASP A 665 -20.35 -72.02 -114.10
C ASP A 665 -21.28 -70.83 -113.77
N GLU A 666 -20.89 -70.02 -112.78
CA GLU A 666 -21.80 -69.05 -112.12
C GLU A 666 -22.42 -67.99 -113.06
N GLU A 667 -21.86 -67.76 -114.25
CA GLU A 667 -22.36 -66.78 -115.23
C GLU A 667 -23.49 -67.32 -116.15
N ASP A 668 -23.48 -68.60 -116.53
CA ASP A 668 -24.35 -69.14 -117.60
C ASP A 668 -25.83 -69.31 -117.16
N PHE A 669 -26.07 -69.38 -115.84
CA PHE A 669 -27.42 -69.46 -115.27
C PHE A 669 -28.24 -68.18 -115.51
N VAL A 670 -27.58 -67.03 -115.69
CA VAL A 670 -28.24 -65.73 -115.87
C VAL A 670 -28.80 -65.56 -117.29
N GLU A 671 -28.08 -66.03 -118.31
CA GLU A 671 -28.40 -65.77 -119.71
C GLU A 671 -29.64 -66.53 -120.21
N SER A 672 -29.91 -67.71 -119.63
CA SER A 672 -31.07 -68.55 -119.97
C SER A 672 -32.41 -67.83 -119.76
N THR A 673 -32.49 -66.91 -118.79
CA THR A 673 -33.72 -66.21 -118.41
C THR A 673 -34.21 -65.23 -119.50
N LYS A 674 -33.32 -64.73 -120.37
CA LYS A 674 -33.64 -63.66 -121.34
C LYS A 674 -34.41 -64.14 -122.58
N ARG A 675 -34.34 -65.43 -122.93
CA ARG A 675 -34.79 -65.93 -124.25
C ARG A 675 -36.30 -66.06 -124.43
N ILE A 676 -37.08 -65.96 -123.36
CA ILE A 676 -38.55 -66.16 -123.38
C ILE A 676 -39.30 -64.94 -123.95
N MET A 677 -38.69 -63.74 -123.96
CA MET A 677 -39.39 -62.49 -124.26
C MET A 677 -39.58 -62.20 -125.77
N ALA A 678 -38.90 -62.92 -126.67
CA ALA A 678 -38.73 -62.52 -128.07
C ALA A 678 -39.77 -63.09 -129.08
N PHE A 679 -40.88 -63.68 -128.61
CA PHE A 679 -41.81 -64.43 -129.48
C PHE A 679 -43.14 -63.69 -129.78
N HIS A 680 -43.29 -62.43 -129.35
CA HIS A 680 -44.60 -61.75 -129.36
C HIS A 680 -44.91 -60.92 -130.63
N ASP A 681 -43.90 -60.37 -131.31
CA ASP A 681 -44.09 -59.11 -132.06
C ASP A 681 -44.56 -59.23 -133.53
N ASP A 682 -44.55 -60.43 -134.14
CA ASP A 682 -44.68 -60.58 -135.61
C ASP A 682 -46.12 -60.53 -136.20
N GLU A 683 -47.19 -60.71 -135.41
CA GLU A 683 -48.56 -60.83 -135.99
C GLU A 683 -49.14 -59.53 -136.58
N VAL A 684 -48.63 -58.36 -136.19
CA VAL A 684 -49.35 -57.06 -136.36
C VAL A 684 -49.39 -56.56 -137.82
N ALA A 685 -48.52 -57.04 -138.71
CA ALA A 685 -48.21 -56.37 -139.98
C ALA A 685 -49.30 -56.43 -141.08
N ALA A 686 -50.23 -57.38 -141.04
CA ALA A 686 -51.04 -57.74 -142.22
C ALA A 686 -52.18 -56.76 -142.60
N HIS A 687 -52.70 -55.96 -141.66
CA HIS A 687 -54.10 -55.52 -141.70
C HIS A 687 -54.42 -54.28 -142.59
N ASN A 688 -53.44 -53.63 -143.22
CA ASN A 688 -53.58 -52.21 -143.63
C ASN A 688 -53.97 -51.91 -145.11
N LYS A 689 -53.89 -52.85 -146.06
CA LYS A 689 -53.88 -52.51 -147.51
C LYS A 689 -55.23 -52.22 -148.21
N ILE A 690 -56.38 -52.49 -147.60
CA ILE A 690 -57.70 -52.37 -148.27
C ILE A 690 -58.28 -50.92 -148.24
N LYS A 691 -57.68 -50.04 -147.44
CA LYS A 691 -58.28 -48.78 -146.96
C LYS A 691 -58.43 -47.65 -148.00
N GLU A 692 -57.66 -47.65 -149.08
CA GLU A 692 -57.37 -46.40 -149.83
C GLU A 692 -58.46 -45.93 -150.80
N LYS A 693 -59.11 -46.82 -151.56
CA LYS A 693 -59.95 -46.37 -152.70
C LYS A 693 -61.29 -45.72 -152.32
N LEU A 694 -61.74 -45.88 -151.07
CA LEU A 694 -62.95 -45.20 -150.55
C LEU A 694 -62.72 -43.72 -150.23
N ILE A 695 -61.47 -43.24 -150.26
CA ILE A 695 -61.08 -41.92 -149.73
C ILE A 695 -61.49 -40.77 -150.68
N ASN A 696 -61.28 -40.91 -151.99
CA ASN A 696 -61.35 -39.75 -152.89
C ASN A 696 -62.76 -39.17 -153.11
N ILE A 697 -63.82 -40.00 -153.17
CA ILE A 697 -65.19 -39.49 -153.31
C ILE A 697 -65.72 -38.93 -151.98
N LYS A 698 -65.29 -39.51 -150.85
CA LYS A 698 -65.50 -38.87 -149.53
C LYS A 698 -64.84 -37.50 -149.46
N LYS A 699 -63.68 -37.31 -150.08
CA LYS A 699 -62.82 -36.13 -149.93
C LYS A 699 -63.54 -34.81 -150.25
N SER A 700 -64.12 -34.65 -151.44
CA SER A 700 -64.74 -33.37 -151.86
C SER A 700 -66.01 -33.02 -151.06
N SER A 701 -66.88 -33.99 -150.77
CA SER A 701 -68.04 -33.73 -149.90
C SER A 701 -67.62 -33.50 -148.44
N LYS A 702 -66.53 -34.14 -148.00
CA LYS A 702 -65.92 -33.88 -146.69
C LYS A 702 -65.31 -32.48 -146.62
N GLU A 703 -64.62 -32.00 -147.65
CA GLU A 703 -63.96 -30.68 -147.65
C GLU A 703 -64.94 -29.53 -147.34
N MET A 704 -66.16 -29.53 -147.91
CA MET A 704 -67.17 -28.51 -147.59
C MET A 704 -67.83 -28.70 -146.21
N ILE A 705 -67.99 -29.95 -145.74
CA ILE A 705 -68.46 -30.25 -144.38
C ILE A 705 -67.41 -29.88 -143.33
N ASP A 706 -66.13 -30.09 -143.63
CA ASP A 706 -65.00 -29.77 -142.77
C ASP A 706 -64.78 -28.25 -142.68
N GLN A 707 -65.06 -27.46 -143.73
CA GLN A 707 -65.05 -26.00 -143.62
C GLN A 707 -66.16 -25.51 -142.67
N LEU A 708 -67.42 -25.93 -142.87
CA LEU A 708 -68.53 -25.54 -141.97
C LEU A 708 -68.37 -26.07 -140.53
N LYS A 709 -67.61 -27.15 -140.35
CA LYS A 709 -67.17 -27.62 -139.02
C LYS A 709 -66.02 -26.79 -138.47
N SER A 710 -65.03 -26.42 -139.28
CA SER A 710 -63.93 -25.54 -138.89
C SER A 710 -64.47 -24.21 -138.37
N ASP A 711 -65.41 -23.60 -139.09
CA ASP A 711 -65.99 -22.32 -138.72
C ASP A 711 -66.83 -22.43 -137.43
N ASN A 712 -67.61 -23.50 -137.26
CA ASN A 712 -68.30 -23.80 -135.99
C ASN A 712 -67.34 -24.15 -134.85
N GLN A 713 -66.25 -24.85 -135.11
CA GLN A 713 -65.24 -25.17 -134.10
C GLN A 713 -64.47 -23.92 -133.69
N GLN A 714 -64.16 -22.99 -134.60
CA GLN A 714 -63.60 -21.69 -134.24
C GLN A 714 -64.60 -20.86 -133.42
N LEU A 715 -65.89 -20.85 -133.77
CA LEU A 715 -66.91 -20.18 -132.96
C LEU A 715 -67.08 -20.82 -131.57
N SER A 716 -67.05 -22.16 -131.45
CA SER A 716 -67.05 -22.85 -130.15
C SER A 716 -65.79 -22.53 -129.37
N LEU A 717 -64.60 -22.72 -129.95
CA LEU A 717 -63.32 -22.45 -129.29
C LEU A 717 -63.21 -20.99 -128.83
N ASN A 718 -63.70 -20.02 -129.61
CA ASN A 718 -63.75 -18.62 -129.20
C ASN A 718 -64.75 -18.38 -128.07
N PHE A 719 -65.90 -19.06 -128.06
CA PHE A 719 -66.89 -18.98 -126.97
C PHE A 719 -66.38 -19.65 -125.68
N ASP A 720 -65.74 -20.82 -125.81
CA ASP A 720 -65.15 -21.57 -124.71
C ASP A 720 -63.94 -20.81 -124.13
N HIS A 721 -63.05 -20.25 -124.96
CA HIS A 721 -61.99 -19.33 -124.50
C HIS A 721 -62.56 -18.12 -123.74
N LEU A 722 -63.55 -17.42 -124.29
CA LEU A 722 -64.11 -16.23 -123.64
C LEU A 722 -64.86 -16.55 -122.33
N LYS A 723 -65.26 -17.82 -122.15
CA LYS A 723 -65.90 -18.36 -120.96
C LYS A 723 -64.88 -18.84 -119.93
N ASP A 724 -63.77 -19.43 -120.37
CA ASP A 724 -62.64 -19.81 -119.52
C ASP A 724 -61.93 -18.54 -119.00
N ASP A 725 -61.67 -17.54 -119.86
CA ASP A 725 -61.20 -16.20 -119.49
C ASP A 725 -62.13 -15.54 -118.44
N TYR A 726 -63.45 -15.69 -118.60
CA TYR A 726 -64.44 -15.18 -117.65
C TYR A 726 -64.40 -15.90 -116.30
N GLU A 727 -64.26 -17.23 -116.28
CA GLU A 727 -64.11 -18.00 -115.04
C GLU A 727 -62.76 -17.76 -114.36
N ASP A 728 -61.67 -17.59 -115.11
CA ASP A 728 -60.35 -17.25 -114.55
C ASP A 728 -60.37 -15.85 -113.92
N LEU A 729 -60.87 -14.82 -114.62
CA LEU A 729 -61.09 -13.47 -114.06
C LEU A 729 -62.00 -13.51 -112.82
N LYS A 730 -63.02 -14.39 -112.82
CA LYS A 730 -63.94 -14.58 -111.69
C LYS A 730 -63.28 -15.30 -110.51
N THR A 731 -62.40 -16.28 -110.72
CA THR A 731 -61.63 -16.89 -109.62
C THR A 731 -60.53 -15.96 -109.10
N GLU A 732 -59.90 -15.15 -109.95
CA GLU A 732 -58.94 -14.12 -109.52
C GLU A 732 -59.61 -13.03 -108.69
N ASN A 733 -60.75 -12.50 -109.14
CA ASN A 733 -61.54 -11.52 -108.38
C ASN A 733 -61.97 -12.09 -107.01
N ASN A 734 -62.39 -13.36 -106.95
CA ASN A 734 -62.68 -14.03 -105.67
C ASN A 734 -61.43 -14.14 -104.76
N LYS A 735 -60.26 -14.54 -105.30
CA LYS A 735 -58.99 -14.58 -104.54
C LYS A 735 -58.62 -13.22 -103.98
N LEU A 736 -58.71 -12.16 -104.80
CA LEU A 736 -58.44 -10.77 -104.39
C LEU A 736 -59.45 -10.27 -103.35
N GLN A 737 -60.72 -10.69 -103.44
CA GLN A 737 -61.75 -10.38 -102.46
C GLN A 737 -61.48 -11.04 -101.11
N ASP A 738 -61.02 -12.30 -101.10
CA ASP A 738 -60.68 -13.02 -99.87
C ASP A 738 -59.36 -12.52 -99.23
N GLN A 739 -58.35 -12.17 -100.02
CA GLN A 739 -57.17 -11.44 -99.53
C GLN A 739 -57.57 -10.11 -98.88
N ASN A 740 -58.49 -9.35 -99.48
CA ASN A 740 -59.04 -8.14 -98.87
C ASN A 740 -59.76 -8.40 -97.54
N LYS A 741 -60.51 -9.51 -97.40
CA LYS A 741 -61.14 -9.92 -96.14
C LYS A 741 -60.09 -10.29 -95.09
N GLN A 742 -58.99 -10.93 -95.48
CA GLN A 742 -57.91 -11.31 -94.57
C GLN A 742 -57.14 -10.08 -94.05
N MET A 743 -56.67 -9.19 -94.94
CA MET A 743 -55.97 -7.97 -94.53
C MET A 743 -56.83 -7.08 -93.62
N LYS A 744 -58.15 -7.00 -93.86
CA LYS A 744 -59.07 -6.28 -92.95
C LYS A 744 -59.13 -6.90 -91.55
N LYS A 745 -59.09 -8.23 -91.42
CA LYS A 745 -59.04 -8.90 -90.11
C LYS A 745 -57.72 -8.67 -89.37
N GLU A 746 -56.61 -8.57 -90.10
CA GLU A 746 -55.29 -8.28 -89.53
C GLU A 746 -55.19 -6.82 -89.08
N ILE A 747 -55.73 -5.87 -89.86
CA ILE A 747 -55.85 -4.45 -89.47
C ILE A 747 -56.70 -4.29 -88.21
N GLU A 748 -57.83 -5.01 -88.07
CA GLU A 748 -58.68 -4.88 -86.89
C GLU A 748 -57.99 -5.41 -85.62
N LYS A 749 -57.33 -6.57 -85.70
CA LYS A 749 -56.50 -7.10 -84.60
C LYS A 749 -55.39 -6.14 -84.19
N MET A 750 -54.72 -5.50 -85.15
CA MET A 750 -53.67 -4.52 -84.87
C MET A 750 -54.20 -3.29 -84.12
N LYS A 751 -55.45 -2.85 -84.39
CA LYS A 751 -56.10 -1.79 -83.60
C LYS A 751 -56.40 -2.26 -82.18
N GLU A 752 -56.99 -3.44 -82.02
CA GLU A 752 -57.31 -4.03 -80.70
C GLU A 752 -56.05 -4.11 -79.81
N THR A 753 -54.92 -4.57 -80.37
CA THR A 753 -53.65 -4.62 -79.62
C THR A 753 -53.04 -3.26 -79.31
N ASN A 754 -53.20 -2.25 -80.20
CA ASN A 754 -52.70 -0.90 -79.94
C ASN A 754 -53.54 -0.17 -78.88
N GLN A 755 -54.86 -0.37 -78.88
CA GLN A 755 -55.74 0.20 -77.86
C GLN A 755 -55.42 -0.38 -76.48
N LEU A 756 -55.30 -1.70 -76.37
CA LEU A 756 -54.88 -2.39 -75.14
C LEU A 756 -53.46 -1.99 -74.66
N LEU A 757 -52.62 -1.46 -75.55
CA LEU A 757 -51.31 -0.91 -75.17
C LEU A 757 -51.43 0.52 -74.62
N ASN A 758 -52.27 1.36 -75.22
CA ASN A 758 -52.53 2.72 -74.72
C ASN A 758 -53.15 2.69 -73.33
N ASP A 759 -54.20 1.88 -73.12
CA ASP A 759 -54.89 1.75 -71.83
C ASP A 759 -53.88 1.44 -70.69
N LYS A 760 -52.91 0.56 -70.98
CA LYS A 760 -51.82 0.19 -70.04
C LYS A 760 -50.75 1.25 -69.84
N VAL A 761 -50.59 2.20 -70.75
CA VAL A 761 -49.70 3.35 -70.55
C VAL A 761 -50.38 4.36 -69.62
N GLU A 762 -51.68 4.59 -69.78
CA GLU A 762 -52.49 5.46 -68.91
C GLU A 762 -52.52 4.93 -67.47
N ASP A 763 -52.79 3.63 -67.27
CA ASP A 763 -52.65 2.94 -65.96
C ASP A 763 -51.28 3.19 -65.30
N LEU A 764 -50.20 3.12 -66.09
CA LEU A 764 -48.83 3.27 -65.59
C LEU A 764 -48.46 4.72 -65.30
N GLU A 765 -49.05 5.71 -65.99
CA GLU A 765 -48.84 7.12 -65.70
C GLU A 765 -49.56 7.54 -64.40
N GLU A 766 -50.78 7.06 -64.16
CA GLU A 766 -51.52 7.32 -62.91
C GLU A 766 -50.80 6.74 -61.69
N ILE A 767 -50.36 5.47 -61.75
CA ILE A 767 -49.56 4.82 -60.69
C ILE A 767 -48.25 5.58 -60.43
N ASN A 768 -47.59 6.10 -61.48
CA ASN A 768 -46.38 6.92 -61.31
C ASN A 768 -46.66 8.30 -60.69
N GLN A 769 -47.87 8.85 -60.85
CA GLN A 769 -48.24 10.12 -60.23
C GLN A 769 -48.57 9.96 -58.74
N GLU A 770 -49.35 8.94 -58.36
CA GLU A 770 -49.58 8.62 -56.94
C GLU A 770 -48.26 8.32 -56.21
N MET A 771 -47.37 7.56 -56.85
CA MET A 771 -46.03 7.27 -56.32
C MET A 771 -45.19 8.54 -56.11
N LYS A 772 -45.29 9.55 -56.98
CA LYS A 772 -44.59 10.84 -56.78
C LYS A 772 -45.17 11.60 -55.59
N GLU A 773 -46.48 11.78 -55.52
CA GLU A 773 -47.13 12.50 -54.43
C GLU A 773 -46.88 11.84 -53.06
N ASN A 774 -46.89 10.52 -52.99
CA ASN A 774 -46.62 9.78 -51.76
C ASN A 774 -45.15 9.90 -51.34
N ASN A 775 -44.21 9.85 -52.31
CA ASN A 775 -42.79 10.11 -52.04
C ASN A 775 -42.54 11.55 -51.58
N GLU A 776 -43.18 12.57 -52.17
CA GLU A 776 -43.03 13.96 -51.68
C GLU A 776 -43.57 14.13 -50.26
N LYS A 777 -44.73 13.54 -49.93
CA LYS A 777 -45.30 13.54 -48.57
C LYS A 777 -44.35 12.82 -47.59
N MET A 778 -43.74 11.69 -47.98
CA MET A 778 -42.76 10.98 -47.16
C MET A 778 -41.47 11.80 -46.96
N ILE A 779 -40.89 12.36 -48.03
CA ILE A 779 -39.66 13.18 -47.99
C ILE A 779 -39.87 14.43 -47.13
N ASN A 780 -41.03 15.08 -47.21
CA ASN A 780 -41.30 16.27 -46.40
C ASN A 780 -41.47 15.91 -44.91
N ASN A 781 -42.09 14.77 -44.60
CA ASN A 781 -42.18 14.24 -43.23
C ASN A 781 -40.80 13.81 -42.68
N GLU A 782 -39.94 13.17 -43.48
CA GLU A 782 -38.56 12.87 -43.08
C GLU A 782 -37.75 14.15 -42.87
N LYS A 783 -37.86 15.13 -43.79
CA LYS A 783 -37.21 16.43 -43.66
C LYS A 783 -37.63 17.15 -42.38
N GLN A 784 -38.93 17.20 -42.07
CA GLN A 784 -39.43 17.83 -40.85
C GLN A 784 -38.88 17.14 -39.60
N LYS A 785 -38.87 15.80 -39.57
CA LYS A 785 -38.24 15.04 -38.46
C LYS A 785 -36.74 15.33 -38.34
N LEU A 786 -36.02 15.47 -39.45
CA LEU A 786 -34.59 15.77 -39.43
C LEU A 786 -34.31 17.21 -38.96
N GLU A 787 -35.12 18.17 -39.38
CA GLU A 787 -35.06 19.56 -38.90
C GLU A 787 -35.42 19.67 -37.41
N GLU A 788 -36.34 18.84 -36.92
CA GLU A 788 -36.69 18.76 -35.49
C GLU A 788 -35.59 18.06 -34.67
N GLN A 789 -35.02 16.95 -35.16
CA GLN A 789 -33.87 16.28 -34.54
C GLN A 789 -32.63 17.17 -34.44
N TYR A 790 -32.24 17.88 -35.51
CA TYR A 790 -31.11 18.82 -35.44
C TYR A 790 -31.40 20.00 -34.51
N LYS A 791 -32.66 20.40 -34.34
CA LYS A 791 -33.04 21.44 -33.40
C LYS A 791 -32.99 20.96 -31.94
N GLU A 792 -33.39 19.72 -31.67
CA GLU A 792 -33.19 19.05 -30.38
C GLU A 792 -31.69 18.87 -30.07
N GLU A 793 -30.89 18.43 -31.05
CA GLU A 793 -29.43 18.29 -30.90
C GLU A 793 -28.75 19.64 -30.66
N ILE A 794 -29.16 20.71 -31.35
CA ILE A 794 -28.69 22.08 -31.07
C ILE A 794 -29.07 22.49 -29.64
N GLN A 795 -30.28 22.19 -29.16
CA GLN A 795 -30.70 22.51 -27.79
C GLN A 795 -29.96 21.68 -26.71
N GLU A 796 -29.71 20.38 -26.91
CA GLU A 796 -28.89 19.59 -25.95
C GLU A 796 -27.44 20.10 -25.95
N ASN A 797 -26.88 20.50 -27.10
CA ASN A 797 -25.55 21.11 -27.18
C ASN A 797 -25.49 22.51 -26.55
N GLU A 798 -26.48 23.39 -26.77
CA GLU A 798 -26.58 24.70 -26.11
C GLU A 798 -26.71 24.55 -24.59
N SER A 799 -27.48 23.57 -24.11
CA SER A 799 -27.56 23.23 -22.68
C SER A 799 -26.22 22.75 -22.13
N GLN A 800 -25.54 21.83 -22.82
CA GLN A 800 -24.21 21.34 -22.42
C GLN A 800 -23.16 22.46 -22.39
N ILE A 801 -23.18 23.39 -23.36
CA ILE A 801 -22.30 24.57 -23.38
C ILE A 801 -22.60 25.48 -22.19
N ASN A 802 -23.87 25.69 -21.84
CA ASN A 802 -24.27 26.47 -20.67
C ASN A 802 -23.85 25.80 -19.35
N ASP A 803 -24.06 24.50 -19.20
CA ASP A 803 -23.63 23.71 -18.04
C ASP A 803 -22.10 23.71 -17.88
N LEU A 804 -21.36 23.56 -18.98
CA LEU A 804 -19.89 23.68 -18.99
C LEU A 804 -19.43 25.11 -18.67
N THR A 805 -20.16 26.14 -19.11
CA THR A 805 -19.87 27.54 -18.78
C THR A 805 -20.06 27.79 -17.28
N GLN A 806 -21.20 27.41 -16.72
CA GLN A 806 -21.45 27.50 -15.27
C GLN A 806 -20.46 26.66 -14.45
N THR A 807 -20.02 25.51 -14.97
CA THR A 807 -19.02 24.66 -14.31
C THR A 807 -17.64 25.33 -14.32
N ASN A 808 -17.25 25.97 -15.42
CA ASN A 808 -16.03 26.79 -15.49
C ASN A 808 -16.11 28.02 -14.57
N GLU A 809 -17.27 28.68 -14.45
CA GLU A 809 -17.45 29.78 -13.47
C GLU A 809 -17.33 29.28 -12.03
N LYS A 810 -17.95 28.14 -11.68
CA LYS A 810 -17.82 27.51 -10.36
C LYS A 810 -16.36 27.18 -10.05
N LEU A 811 -15.66 26.50 -10.96
CA LEU A 811 -14.23 26.17 -10.81
C LEU A 811 -13.33 27.42 -10.72
N ASN A 812 -13.61 28.47 -11.48
CA ASN A 812 -12.84 29.72 -11.43
C ASN A 812 -13.08 30.47 -10.10
N ASN A 813 -14.31 30.46 -9.58
CA ASN A 813 -14.65 31.00 -8.27
C ASN A 813 -14.01 30.19 -7.13
N GLU A 814 -14.02 28.86 -7.19
CA GLU A 814 -13.28 28.00 -6.27
C GLU A 814 -11.77 28.28 -6.33
N LEU A 815 -11.20 28.42 -7.52
CA LEU A 815 -9.78 28.73 -7.73
C LEU A 815 -9.41 30.13 -7.21
N GLN A 816 -10.29 31.13 -7.34
CA GLN A 816 -10.14 32.42 -6.65
C GLN A 816 -10.21 32.28 -5.13
N ASN A 817 -11.14 31.49 -4.59
CA ASN A 817 -11.30 31.32 -3.16
C ASN A 817 -10.11 30.56 -2.55
N MET A 818 -9.57 29.56 -3.24
CA MET A 818 -8.34 28.87 -2.88
C MET A 818 -7.12 29.80 -2.94
N LYS A 819 -7.02 30.71 -3.93
CA LYS A 819 -5.99 31.75 -3.97
C LYS A 819 -6.09 32.72 -2.79
N LYS A 820 -7.30 33.19 -2.44
CA LYS A 820 -7.54 34.05 -1.27
C LYS A 820 -7.17 33.34 0.03
N LEU A 821 -7.61 32.10 0.22
CA LEU A 821 -7.28 31.26 1.37
C LEU A 821 -5.78 31.00 1.49
N HIS A 822 -5.09 30.75 0.37
CA HIS A 822 -3.63 30.57 0.35
C HIS A 822 -2.89 31.86 0.73
N SER A 823 -3.33 33.04 0.27
CA SER A 823 -2.76 34.32 0.72
C SER A 823 -2.90 34.48 2.23
N VAL A 824 -4.12 34.32 2.78
CA VAL A 824 -4.37 34.42 4.22
C VAL A 824 -3.53 33.42 5.02
N PHE A 825 -3.31 32.21 4.50
CA PHE A 825 -2.43 31.22 5.14
C PHE A 825 -0.95 31.61 5.10
N VAL A 826 -0.47 32.13 3.95
CA VAL A 826 0.91 32.64 3.80
C VAL A 826 1.16 33.83 4.73
N ASP A 827 0.22 34.77 4.82
CA ASP A 827 0.35 35.94 5.66
C ASP A 827 0.26 35.58 7.16
N SER A 828 -0.63 34.65 7.55
CA SER A 828 -0.64 34.09 8.91
C SER A 828 0.60 33.26 9.24
N SER A 829 1.29 32.67 8.25
CA SER A 829 2.59 32.01 8.47
C SER A 829 3.67 33.05 8.80
N LYS A 830 3.75 34.14 8.02
CA LYS A 830 4.69 35.25 8.28
C LYS A 830 4.46 35.87 9.66
N GLU A 831 3.21 36.11 10.05
CA GLU A 831 2.89 36.64 11.40
C GLU A 831 3.42 35.71 12.51
N LYS A 832 3.27 34.39 12.35
CA LYS A 832 3.79 33.39 13.31
C LYS A 832 5.31 33.26 13.26
N GLU A 833 5.92 33.39 12.09
CA GLU A 833 7.39 33.42 11.94
C GLU A 833 7.97 34.65 12.63
N GLU A 834 7.38 35.84 12.44
CA GLU A 834 7.71 37.05 13.19
C GLU A 834 7.48 36.90 14.70
N GLU A 835 6.35 36.32 15.13
CA GLU A 835 6.06 36.10 16.55
C GLU A 835 7.07 35.14 17.20
N ASN A 836 7.45 34.07 16.47
CA ASN A 836 8.48 33.14 16.90
C ASN A 836 9.87 33.78 16.93
N GLU A 837 10.22 34.63 15.96
CA GLU A 837 11.49 35.37 15.98
C GLU A 837 11.54 36.36 17.15
N LYS A 838 10.43 37.04 17.47
CA LYS A 838 10.28 37.90 18.65
C LYS A 838 10.42 37.09 19.95
N LYS A 839 9.77 35.92 20.07
CA LYS A 839 9.92 34.99 21.21
C LYS A 839 11.36 34.49 21.35
N LEU A 840 12.02 34.13 20.26
CA LEU A 840 13.39 33.63 20.25
C LEU A 840 14.39 34.71 20.68
N LYS A 841 14.22 35.96 20.22
CA LYS A 841 14.98 37.13 20.71
C LYS A 841 14.77 37.40 22.20
N VAL A 842 13.56 37.20 22.73
CA VAL A 842 13.26 37.33 24.17
C VAL A 842 13.91 36.20 24.98
N LEU A 843 13.86 34.96 24.50
CA LEU A 843 14.52 33.82 25.13
C LEU A 843 16.04 33.99 25.16
N GLN A 844 16.65 34.41 24.05
CA GLN A 844 18.10 34.71 24.00
C GLN A 844 18.51 35.79 25.00
N LYS A 845 17.72 36.87 25.14
CA LYS A 845 17.96 37.89 26.18
C LYS A 845 17.85 37.31 27.59
N SER A 846 16.82 36.51 27.87
CA SER A 846 16.64 35.89 29.19
C SER A 846 17.73 34.88 29.54
N ILE A 847 18.29 34.18 28.54
CA ILE A 847 19.48 33.33 28.69
C ILE A 847 20.70 34.18 29.04
N ALA A 848 21.02 35.20 28.23
CA ALA A 848 22.16 36.09 28.47
C ALA A 848 22.07 36.84 29.82
N GLU A 849 20.88 37.22 30.26
CA GLU A 849 20.64 37.82 31.58
C GLU A 849 20.88 36.81 32.73
N LYS A 850 20.52 35.53 32.55
CA LYS A 850 20.81 34.46 33.52
C LYS A 850 22.29 34.10 33.55
N GLU A 851 22.94 33.98 32.40
CA GLU A 851 24.38 33.75 32.28
C GLU A 851 25.16 34.88 32.95
N LYS A 852 24.77 36.15 32.71
CA LYS A 852 25.36 37.31 33.39
C LYS A 852 25.16 37.24 34.91
N ARG A 853 23.97 36.88 35.41
CA ARG A 853 23.73 36.70 36.85
C ARG A 853 24.56 35.56 37.44
N PHE A 854 24.64 34.40 36.78
CA PHE A 854 25.46 33.30 37.26
C PHE A 854 26.95 33.67 37.30
N GLU A 855 27.44 34.45 36.34
CA GLU A 855 28.81 34.93 36.35
C GLU A 855 29.02 36.02 37.43
N GLU A 856 28.05 36.90 37.68
CA GLU A 856 28.07 37.85 38.81
C GLU A 856 28.06 37.14 40.18
N GLU A 857 27.19 36.14 40.37
CA GLU A 857 27.12 35.30 41.57
C GLU A 857 28.42 34.50 41.77
N LYS A 858 28.94 33.86 40.72
CA LYS A 858 30.24 33.16 40.72
C LYS A 858 31.39 34.08 41.12
N ASN A 859 31.47 35.29 40.55
CA ASN A 859 32.49 36.26 40.94
C ASN A 859 32.31 36.81 42.36
N SER A 860 31.07 36.90 42.86
CA SER A 860 30.78 37.24 44.26
C SER A 860 31.25 36.13 45.23
N ILE A 861 30.96 34.87 44.90
CA ILE A 861 31.38 33.68 45.65
C ILE A 861 32.91 33.55 45.67
N ILE A 862 33.58 33.74 44.52
CA ILE A 862 35.04 33.75 44.43
C ILE A 862 35.63 34.82 45.36
N LYS A 863 35.15 36.07 45.30
CA LYS A 863 35.62 37.15 46.19
C LYS A 863 35.38 36.85 47.66
N SER A 864 34.27 36.22 48.01
CA SER A 864 33.99 35.81 49.39
C SER A 864 34.97 34.73 49.90
N TYR A 865 35.33 33.76 49.05
CA TYR A 865 36.37 32.78 49.39
C TYR A 865 37.78 33.38 49.40
N GLU A 866 38.10 34.32 48.51
CA GLU A 866 39.38 35.03 48.50
C GLU A 866 39.54 35.85 49.79
N GLN A 867 38.51 36.62 50.19
CA GLN A 867 38.49 37.36 51.45
C GLN A 867 38.60 36.45 52.68
N GLY A 868 37.84 35.34 52.71
CA GLY A 868 37.92 34.36 53.80
C GLY A 868 39.30 33.71 53.90
N ASN A 869 39.95 33.41 52.77
CA ASN A 869 41.32 32.89 52.74
C ASN A 869 42.36 33.94 53.17
N GLU A 870 42.18 35.21 52.79
CA GLU A 870 43.06 36.31 53.22
C GLU A 870 42.92 36.58 54.73
N GLU A 871 41.70 36.55 55.28
CA GLU A 871 41.46 36.68 56.71
C GLU A 871 42.01 35.49 57.50
N LEU A 872 41.78 34.25 57.05
CA LEU A 872 42.38 33.05 57.66
C LEU A 872 43.91 33.11 57.63
N LYS A 873 44.51 33.56 56.52
CA LYS A 873 45.95 33.75 56.42
C LYS A 873 46.46 34.80 57.41
N LYS A 874 45.76 35.94 57.52
CA LYS A 874 46.07 37.00 58.50
C LYS A 874 45.99 36.49 59.94
N GLN A 875 44.96 35.72 60.28
CA GLN A 875 44.84 35.06 61.58
C GLN A 875 45.98 34.05 61.84
N CYS A 876 46.38 33.27 60.82
CA CYS A 876 47.54 32.36 60.94
C CYS A 876 48.86 33.12 61.16
N ASP A 877 49.08 34.23 60.48
CA ASP A 877 50.29 35.06 60.67
C ASP A 877 50.26 35.80 62.02
N GLU A 878 49.11 36.31 62.48
CA GLU A 878 48.93 36.88 63.83
C GLU A 878 49.20 35.84 64.93
N HIS A 879 48.63 34.63 64.82
CA HIS A 879 48.90 33.53 65.75
C HIS A 879 50.38 33.08 65.71
N ARG A 880 51.04 33.20 64.57
CA ARG A 880 52.48 32.94 64.45
C ARG A 880 53.31 34.00 65.17
N GLU A 881 52.93 35.26 65.10
CA GLU A 881 53.54 36.33 65.90
C GLU A 881 53.26 36.16 67.41
N ASP A 882 52.05 35.76 67.81
CA ASP A 882 51.72 35.40 69.19
C ASP A 882 52.61 34.26 69.70
N VAL A 883 52.76 33.16 68.94
CA VAL A 883 53.63 32.03 69.33
C VAL A 883 55.09 32.47 69.43
N ILE A 884 55.59 33.33 68.53
CA ILE A 884 56.96 33.88 68.60
C ILE A 884 57.14 34.78 69.84
N ARG A 885 56.14 35.62 70.16
CA ARG A 885 56.11 36.50 71.33
C ARG A 885 56.08 35.70 72.63
N LEU A 886 55.14 34.77 72.77
CA LEU A 886 55.02 33.87 73.91
C LEU A 886 56.30 33.03 74.09
N SER A 887 56.91 32.53 73.02
CA SER A 887 58.20 31.81 73.10
C SER A 887 59.34 32.69 73.63
N LYS A 888 59.41 33.96 73.21
CA LYS A 888 60.38 34.93 73.73
C LYS A 888 60.11 35.27 75.21
N GLU A 889 58.85 35.46 75.58
CA GLU A 889 58.44 35.73 76.96
C GLU A 889 58.73 34.56 77.88
N ILE A 890 58.38 33.32 77.48
CA ILE A 890 58.71 32.09 78.21
C ILE A 890 60.23 31.98 78.41
N SER A 891 61.03 32.11 77.34
CA SER A 891 62.49 32.06 77.43
C SER A 891 63.06 33.14 78.38
N CYS A 892 62.50 34.35 78.36
CA CYS A 892 62.85 35.42 79.29
C CYS A 892 62.47 35.09 80.75
N LYS A 893 61.27 34.56 80.98
CA LYS A 893 60.81 34.12 82.31
C LYS A 893 61.61 32.93 82.82
N GLU A 894 61.99 31.97 81.98
CA GLU A 894 62.88 30.86 82.33
C GLU A 894 64.30 31.31 82.68
N LYS A 895 64.81 32.35 82.02
CA LYS A 895 66.08 32.99 82.40
C LYS A 895 65.95 33.68 83.75
N MET A 896 64.89 34.46 83.97
CA MET A 896 64.61 35.11 85.25
C MET A 896 64.41 34.09 86.40
N ILE A 897 63.75 32.96 86.14
CA ILE A 897 63.56 31.87 87.11
C ILE A 897 64.89 31.19 87.45
N ARG A 898 65.81 31.03 86.48
CA ARG A 898 67.19 30.57 86.76
C ARG A 898 67.93 31.58 87.64
N GLU A 899 68.00 32.84 87.24
CA GLU A 899 68.66 33.91 88.01
C GLU A 899 68.10 34.05 89.44
N MET A 900 66.79 33.86 89.63
CA MET A 900 66.15 33.86 90.95
C MET A 900 66.43 32.58 91.76
N LYS A 901 66.55 31.41 91.12
CA LYS A 901 67.00 30.17 91.78
C LYS A 901 68.46 30.26 92.22
N ASP A 902 69.32 30.82 91.38
CA ASP A 902 70.74 31.00 91.69
C ASP A 902 70.92 31.97 92.88
N LYS A 903 70.22 33.11 92.86
CA LYS A 903 70.14 34.03 94.01
C LYS A 903 69.54 33.38 95.26
N PHE A 904 68.54 32.51 95.13
CA PHE A 904 67.99 31.78 96.27
C PHE A 904 69.01 30.79 96.87
N ILE A 905 69.78 30.08 96.04
CA ILE A 905 70.85 29.18 96.47
C ILE A 905 71.99 29.98 97.14
N GLU A 906 72.35 31.14 96.60
CA GLU A 906 73.32 32.07 97.19
C GLU A 906 72.84 32.57 98.56
N LEU A 907 71.61 33.09 98.66
CA LEU A 907 71.00 33.50 99.93
C LEU A 907 70.88 32.33 100.92
N GLN A 908 70.64 31.10 100.46
CA GLN A 908 70.61 29.92 101.33
C GLN A 908 72.00 29.52 101.84
N ARG A 909 73.07 29.70 101.04
CA ARG A 909 74.47 29.57 101.48
C ARG A 909 74.84 30.65 102.49
N ASN A 910 74.51 31.91 102.20
CA ASN A 910 74.78 33.05 103.06
C ASN A 910 74.02 32.91 104.39
N LYS A 911 72.75 32.48 104.36
CA LYS A 911 71.98 32.13 105.55
C LYS A 911 72.70 31.05 106.38
N LYS A 912 73.11 29.92 105.78
CA LYS A 912 73.83 28.85 106.51
C LYS A 912 75.17 29.32 107.09
N SER A 913 75.87 30.22 106.40
CA SER A 913 77.10 30.84 106.88
C SER A 913 76.83 31.73 108.10
N LEU A 914 75.79 32.56 108.05
CA LEU A 914 75.36 33.39 109.17
C LEU A 914 74.82 32.57 110.35
N GLU A 915 74.05 31.51 110.11
CA GLU A 915 73.62 30.55 111.14
C GLU A 915 74.83 29.88 111.83
N HIS A 916 75.87 29.54 111.06
CA HIS A 916 77.11 29.00 111.62
C HIS A 916 77.88 30.05 112.43
N GLN A 917 78.01 31.29 111.93
CA GLN A 917 78.66 32.41 112.64
C GLN A 917 77.93 32.77 113.93
N ILE A 918 76.59 32.84 113.91
CA ILE A 918 75.77 33.06 115.11
C ILE A 918 76.06 31.97 116.14
N LYS A 919 76.04 30.69 115.74
CA LYS A 919 76.36 29.57 116.66
C LYS A 919 77.80 29.63 117.20
N THR A 920 78.78 30.01 116.37
CA THR A 920 80.16 30.21 116.84
C THR A 920 80.24 31.34 117.86
N ASN A 921 79.58 32.47 117.60
CA ASN A 921 79.51 33.59 118.54
C ASN A 921 78.76 33.23 119.83
N GLU A 922 77.70 32.43 119.76
CA GLU A 922 77.00 31.87 120.94
C GLU A 922 77.94 30.98 121.76
N GLU A 923 78.72 30.10 121.11
CA GLU A 923 79.72 29.27 121.79
C GLU A 923 80.89 30.08 122.36
N GLU A 924 81.27 31.20 121.76
CA GLU A 924 82.29 32.11 122.28
C GLU A 924 81.76 32.94 123.47
N MET A 925 80.56 33.51 123.36
CA MET A 925 79.89 34.22 124.47
C MET A 925 79.63 33.30 125.67
N GLU A 926 79.29 32.04 125.45
CA GLU A 926 79.13 31.03 126.53
C GLU A 926 80.48 30.68 127.19
N ARG A 927 81.59 30.72 126.44
CA ARG A 927 82.96 30.57 127.00
C ARG A 927 83.36 31.81 127.78
N GLU A 928 83.14 33.02 127.25
CA GLU A 928 83.42 34.27 127.96
C GLU A 928 82.61 34.38 129.26
N ARG A 929 81.31 34.03 129.23
CA ARG A 929 80.49 34.03 130.45
C ARG A 929 81.05 33.08 131.50
N LYS A 930 81.46 31.86 131.12
CA LYS A 930 82.10 30.90 132.03
C LYS A 930 83.45 31.37 132.56
N ILE A 931 84.26 32.03 131.74
CA ILE A 931 85.53 32.64 132.16
C ILE A 931 85.27 33.75 133.18
N LYS A 932 84.28 34.63 132.93
CA LYS A 932 83.91 35.72 133.85
C LYS A 932 83.25 35.20 135.13
N GLU A 933 82.42 34.16 135.06
CA GLU A 933 81.89 33.44 136.23
C GLU A 933 83.02 32.86 137.10
N ALA A 934 84.02 32.23 136.48
CA ALA A 934 85.18 31.68 137.17
C ALA A 934 86.07 32.78 137.78
N GLU A 935 86.31 33.87 137.06
CA GLU A 935 87.07 35.04 137.52
C GLU A 935 86.40 35.71 138.74
N ILE A 936 85.09 35.94 138.69
CA ILE A 936 84.29 36.47 139.80
C ILE A 936 84.34 35.49 141.00
N SER A 937 84.24 34.18 140.76
CA SER A 937 84.33 33.16 141.80
C SER A 937 85.72 33.13 142.47
N SER A 938 86.79 33.30 141.70
CA SER A 938 88.17 33.40 142.20
C SER A 938 88.37 34.64 143.06
N ILE A 939 87.96 35.82 142.55
CA ILE A 939 88.03 37.10 143.29
C ILE A 939 87.24 37.00 144.60
N LYS A 940 86.06 36.38 144.59
CA LYS A 940 85.28 36.14 145.81
C LYS A 940 86.03 35.22 146.79
N SER A 941 86.63 34.13 146.32
CA SER A 941 87.38 33.19 147.16
C SER A 941 88.61 33.84 147.81
N GLU A 942 89.33 34.69 147.07
CA GLU A 942 90.43 35.51 147.62
C GLU A 942 89.94 36.49 148.68
N PHE A 943 88.80 37.15 148.46
CA PHE A 943 88.21 38.10 149.38
C PHE A 943 87.70 37.43 150.68
N ASP A 944 86.99 36.31 150.57
CA ASP A 944 86.52 35.50 151.70
C ASP A 944 87.71 34.95 152.51
N SER A 945 88.79 34.53 151.85
CA SER A 945 90.06 34.11 152.48
C SER A 945 90.75 35.25 153.23
N ARG A 946 90.81 36.45 152.62
CA ARG A 946 91.40 37.65 153.24
C ARG A 946 90.63 38.09 154.49
N ILE A 947 89.30 38.16 154.42
CA ILE A 947 88.45 38.48 155.58
C ILE A 947 88.63 37.43 156.69
N SER A 948 88.70 36.15 156.33
CA SER A 948 88.95 35.07 157.30
C SER A 948 90.30 35.22 158.01
N SER A 949 91.34 35.68 157.30
CA SER A 949 92.65 35.98 157.89
C SER A 949 92.60 37.15 158.87
N GLU A 950 91.91 38.24 158.54
CA GLU A 950 91.78 39.41 159.42
C GLU A 950 90.93 39.10 160.67
N ILE A 951 89.83 38.35 160.54
CA ILE A 951 89.01 37.87 161.67
C ILE A 951 89.86 37.03 162.65
N ASN A 952 90.75 36.18 162.15
CA ASN A 952 91.59 35.35 163.02
C ASN A 952 92.66 36.17 163.75
N LYS A 953 93.28 37.18 163.11
CA LYS A 953 94.20 38.11 163.79
C LYS A 953 93.52 38.86 164.95
N VAL A 954 92.33 39.41 164.71
CA VAL A 954 91.56 40.13 165.73
C VAL A 954 91.22 39.22 166.93
N LYS A 955 90.92 37.93 166.70
CA LYS A 955 90.73 36.95 167.78
C LYS A 955 92.02 36.68 168.55
N GLU A 956 93.16 36.53 167.89
CA GLU A 956 94.45 36.31 168.56
C GLU A 956 94.87 37.49 169.44
N ASP A 957 94.71 38.72 168.95
CA ASP A 957 95.03 39.94 169.71
C ASP A 957 94.09 40.12 170.91
N PHE A 958 92.78 39.89 170.75
CA PHE A 958 91.82 39.88 171.87
C PHE A 958 92.20 38.86 172.95
N MET A 959 92.52 37.62 172.56
CA MET A 959 92.93 36.56 173.49
C MET A 959 94.28 36.88 174.17
N ARG A 960 95.16 37.64 173.52
CA ARG A 960 96.43 38.11 174.07
C ARG A 960 96.21 39.15 175.16
N ASP A 961 95.33 40.11 174.92
CA ASP A 961 95.04 41.20 175.87
C ASP A 961 94.18 40.73 177.06
N GLN A 962 93.25 39.79 176.86
CA GLN A 962 92.52 39.13 177.96
C GLN A 962 93.50 38.50 178.97
N ARG A 963 94.55 37.81 178.49
CA ARG A 963 95.59 37.22 179.36
C ARG A 963 96.40 38.28 180.12
N LYS A 964 96.81 39.38 179.46
CA LYS A 964 97.50 40.50 180.14
C LYS A 964 96.65 41.05 181.30
N MET A 965 95.35 41.24 181.06
CA MET A 965 94.43 41.82 182.03
C MET A 965 94.20 40.88 183.22
N ILE A 966 94.07 39.57 182.98
CA ILE A 966 94.01 38.54 184.04
C ILE A 966 95.29 38.58 184.90
N SER A 967 96.48 38.54 184.31
CA SER A 967 97.75 38.57 185.06
C SER A 967 97.88 39.84 185.91
N TYR A 968 97.54 41.02 185.37
CA TYR A 968 97.65 42.29 186.11
C TYR A 968 96.84 42.29 187.42
N VAL A 969 95.62 41.73 187.41
CA VAL A 969 94.77 41.68 188.60
C VAL A 969 95.27 40.61 189.59
N VAL A 970 95.78 39.48 189.09
CA VAL A 970 96.42 38.45 189.93
C VAL A 970 97.64 39.00 190.67
N ASP A 971 98.51 39.78 190.01
CA ASP A 971 99.66 40.44 190.64
C ASP A 971 99.24 41.50 191.69
N ARG A 972 98.14 42.22 191.46
CA ARG A 972 97.64 43.24 192.40
C ARG A 972 97.02 42.67 193.67
N PHE A 973 96.38 41.50 193.61
CA PHE A 973 95.76 40.83 194.77
C PHE A 973 96.58 39.63 195.28
N ARG A 974 97.90 39.70 195.14
CA ARG A 974 98.85 38.59 195.41
C ARG A 974 98.77 37.98 196.82
N THR A 975 98.36 38.74 197.84
CA THR A 975 98.10 38.22 199.21
C THR A 975 96.89 37.30 199.30
N ASN A 976 95.89 37.46 198.42
CA ASN A 976 94.66 36.68 198.39
C ASN A 976 94.63 35.62 197.27
N TYR A 977 95.60 35.67 196.36
CA TYR A 977 95.87 34.64 195.35
C TYR A 977 96.60 33.42 195.95
N ASN A 978 96.45 32.25 195.33
CA ASN A 978 97.18 31.05 195.71
C ASN A 978 98.03 30.57 194.53
N ALA A 979 99.35 30.50 194.71
CA ALA A 979 100.33 30.33 193.63
C ALA A 979 100.27 28.98 192.89
N ASN A 980 99.52 28.01 193.41
CA ASN A 980 99.40 26.65 192.86
C ASN A 980 98.22 26.48 191.88
N THR A 981 97.59 27.56 191.42
CA THR A 981 96.48 27.52 190.42
C THR A 981 96.86 28.18 189.10
N SER A 982 96.36 27.65 187.97
CA SER A 982 96.59 28.22 186.64
C SER A 982 96.00 29.63 186.50
N ILE A 983 96.70 30.52 185.79
CA ILE A 983 96.26 31.89 185.50
C ILE A 983 95.20 31.87 184.38
N ASP A 984 93.94 31.71 184.78
CA ASP A 984 92.75 31.76 183.92
C ASP A 984 91.65 32.70 184.48
N GLU A 985 90.58 32.92 183.71
CA GLU A 985 89.47 33.79 184.12
C GLU A 985 88.71 33.29 185.37
N ARG A 986 88.77 31.98 185.67
CA ARG A 986 88.14 31.40 186.86
C ARG A 986 88.98 31.71 188.10
N SER A 987 90.30 31.63 187.99
CA SER A 987 91.26 32.04 189.01
C SER A 987 91.15 33.54 189.34
N LEU A 988 90.95 34.39 188.32
CA LEU A 988 90.66 35.82 188.47
C LEU A 988 89.42 36.05 189.34
N ARG A 989 88.27 35.48 188.97
CA ARG A 989 87.00 35.63 189.69
C ARG A 989 87.10 35.16 191.16
N MET A 990 87.81 34.06 191.42
CA MET A 990 88.04 33.59 192.80
C MET A 990 88.93 34.54 193.61
N THR A 991 89.92 35.18 192.99
CA THR A 991 90.85 36.11 193.66
C THR A 991 90.15 37.42 194.03
N VAL A 992 89.37 37.99 193.10
CA VAL A 992 88.56 39.19 193.33
C VAL A 992 87.51 38.95 194.42
N ASN A 993 86.81 37.80 194.40
CA ASN A 993 85.82 37.47 195.42
C ASN A 993 86.45 37.31 196.83
N LYS A 994 87.68 36.80 196.95
CA LYS A 994 88.40 36.78 198.23
C LYS A 994 88.74 38.18 198.74
N ALA A 995 89.27 39.04 197.88
CA ALA A 995 89.61 40.41 198.24
C ALA A 995 88.38 41.23 198.67
N ALA A 996 87.24 41.05 197.98
CA ALA A 996 85.96 41.64 198.38
C ALA A 996 85.53 41.19 199.79
N ASN A 997 85.62 39.90 200.09
CA ASN A 997 85.27 39.33 201.40
C ASN A 997 86.19 39.78 202.55
N GLU A 998 87.41 40.25 202.28
CA GLU A 998 88.23 40.93 203.30
C GLU A 998 87.82 42.40 203.48
N LEU A 999 87.58 43.12 202.38
CA LEU A 999 87.14 44.52 202.42
C LEU A 999 85.83 44.68 203.22
N GLU A 1000 84.90 43.75 203.00
CA GLU A 1000 83.63 43.60 203.75
C GLU A 1000 83.86 43.51 205.27
N LYS A 1001 84.84 42.70 205.71
CA LYS A 1001 85.18 42.57 207.15
C LYS A 1001 85.78 43.85 207.72
N PHE A 1002 86.66 44.52 206.99
CA PHE A 1002 87.22 45.80 207.44
C PHE A 1002 86.14 46.87 207.55
N HIS A 1003 85.19 46.92 206.61
CA HIS A 1003 84.09 47.87 206.66
C HIS A 1003 83.17 47.61 207.87
N GLN A 1004 82.79 46.35 208.12
CA GLN A 1004 82.03 45.96 209.32
C GLN A 1004 82.78 46.20 210.64
N SER A 1005 84.12 46.27 210.61
CA SER A 1005 84.94 46.64 211.77
C SER A 1005 84.86 48.15 212.04
N ASP A 1006 85.08 49.00 211.02
CA ASP A 1006 84.96 50.46 211.14
C ASP A 1006 83.55 50.87 211.57
N GLU A 1007 82.52 50.22 211.03
CA GLU A 1007 81.12 50.50 211.39
C GLU A 1007 80.81 50.22 212.87
N ARG A 1008 81.42 49.17 213.47
CA ARG A 1008 81.32 48.92 214.92
C ARG A 1008 82.05 49.98 215.74
N ILE A 1009 83.23 50.41 215.30
CA ILE A 1009 84.00 51.46 215.98
C ILE A 1009 83.18 52.76 215.98
N ARG A 1010 82.70 53.21 214.81
CA ARG A 1010 81.83 54.40 214.67
C ARG A 1010 80.65 54.40 215.65
N ARG A 1011 79.93 53.28 215.78
CA ARG A 1011 78.80 53.15 216.72
C ARG A 1011 79.22 53.28 218.19
N LEU A 1012 80.43 52.84 218.56
CA LEU A 1012 80.91 52.83 219.96
C LEU A 1012 81.22 54.23 220.51
N ILE A 1013 81.69 55.13 219.64
CA ILE A 1013 82.05 56.54 219.93
C ILE A 1013 80.91 57.52 219.61
N GLY A 1014 79.71 57.04 219.29
CA GLY A 1014 78.56 57.89 218.94
C GLY A 1014 78.75 58.72 217.66
N ALA A 1015 79.62 58.26 216.75
CA ALA A 1015 79.99 58.98 215.54
C ALA A 1015 78.76 59.28 214.67
N ARG A 1016 78.60 60.54 214.25
CA ARG A 1016 77.53 60.91 213.31
C ARG A 1016 77.84 60.35 211.91
N PRO A 1017 76.82 60.05 211.07
CA PRO A 1017 77.06 59.49 209.72
C PRO A 1017 77.94 60.36 208.81
N SER A 1018 78.01 61.67 209.07
CA SER A 1018 78.82 62.65 208.34
C SER A 1018 80.19 62.95 208.98
N GLN A 1019 80.60 62.18 209.98
CA GLN A 1019 81.84 62.37 210.75
C GLN A 1019 82.83 61.25 210.42
N SER A 1020 84.14 61.53 210.36
CA SER A 1020 85.11 60.44 210.26
C SER A 1020 85.17 59.66 211.57
N THR A 1021 85.61 58.39 211.53
CA THR A 1021 85.81 57.59 212.75
C THR A 1021 86.83 58.28 213.67
N GLU A 1022 87.83 58.95 213.08
CA GLU A 1022 88.89 59.68 213.76
C GLU A 1022 88.37 60.98 214.42
N ASP A 1023 87.54 61.77 213.71
CA ASP A 1023 86.89 62.98 214.26
C ASP A 1023 85.96 62.66 215.45
N ALA A 1024 85.34 61.48 215.46
CA ALA A 1024 84.47 61.04 216.54
C ALA A 1024 85.28 60.63 217.79
N VAL A 1025 86.44 59.98 217.62
CA VAL A 1025 87.40 59.76 218.73
C VAL A 1025 87.88 61.12 219.27
N ALA A 1026 88.26 62.05 218.38
CA ALA A 1026 88.79 63.36 218.76
C ALA A 1026 87.78 64.17 219.60
N GLN A 1027 86.51 64.23 219.20
CA GLN A 1027 85.47 64.93 219.97
C GLN A 1027 85.17 64.28 221.33
N ALA A 1028 85.18 62.95 221.41
CA ALA A 1028 84.95 62.24 222.67
C ALA A 1028 86.04 62.53 223.72
N ILE A 1029 87.30 62.68 223.29
CA ILE A 1029 88.43 63.02 224.16
C ILE A 1029 88.34 64.47 224.65
N ILE A 1030 87.99 65.42 223.76
CA ILE A 1030 87.90 66.86 224.09
C ILE A 1030 86.84 67.16 225.17
N GLN A 1031 85.82 66.30 225.35
CA GLN A 1031 84.79 66.49 226.40
C GLN A 1031 85.23 66.09 227.83
N THR A 1032 86.51 65.74 228.07
CA THR A 1032 86.93 65.10 229.34
C THR A 1032 88.13 65.72 230.07
N SER A 1033 88.50 66.98 229.79
CA SER A 1033 89.57 67.70 230.51
C SER A 1033 89.44 69.22 230.43
N PHE A 1034 89.75 69.94 231.52
CA PHE A 1034 89.36 71.32 231.86
C PHE A 1034 87.88 71.45 232.27
N ASP A 1035 87.53 71.42 233.57
CA ASP A 1035 88.35 71.39 234.81
C ASP A 1035 89.63 70.52 234.80
#